data_AF-A0A9P1GEZ1-F1
#
_entry.id   AF-A0A9P1GEZ1-F1
#
_cell.length_a   1.000
_cell.length_b   1.000
_cell.length_c   1.000
_cell.angle_alpha   90.00
_cell.angle_beta   90.00
_cell.angle_gamma   90.00
#
_symmetry.space_group_name_H-M   'P 1'
#
loop_
_entity.id
_entity.type
_entity.pdbx_description
1 polymer ?
#
loop_
_entity_poly.entity_id
_entity_poly.type
_entity_poly.pdbx_seq_one_letter_code
_entity_poly.pdbx_strand_id
1 'polypeptide(L)'
;MPEHHRLSGSQWLHLRSAGVSGDVLKLEALAGPGRGEGPQLDVAQCCDAPFPGDKDSIHQWRKAIVLPRPDADAMDEKSPERFVSAKSSWALDELERSTRRRRLYQILAHQLGALLLSVLTLQPRLQLLEQRWGRNATKTSRHQSRGAILVALSDLFLSPLVGRLSDRFGRRPVMLVLPAVSLPLKLLAACFPTPQLLQLDRVVGDSLRTLCGTTMTMSCLADLYQGQQYAVALGYLQSATGAAIILAPQLASMLMGREGRFPRRCYIFAALLAVLHLALAWRGLEETNPKLAKEDASGPNRDPSGQSTPSVVAELSGVWGQDYKDWFAPVIHVSQLFSRGSALRQRAALFVLHCCVEGKVIQDQVNSVQSQLHWEAGSRSKWMSLHGAVLSAGSFCGDLVRRFGEHQFLVACHLASLGGFLWFKRQLLWLGLLPLLLGSSRRLVSSAWLLQEGCHAGLGRGEVVGLMATLRAASEAIFSFVSQKAFERAVKAQQPANVFLLPTALILLSEAVRTRIALRADVGRQLLGIGDSFWSVTLQREDSEVWGMELDLLDPALLQVCRLVPDGLVDRYNETVSEEKQIQAGDFILQVNRTTGEASAMADQLGGSKVRLTLQRPLWHRVPLTGLGKEQELRSVLTSLPQSVSLYATKSISGVPGIRRHDRIMAVDGSTGNLQNALGDALQRCEPFEVSLARPGVPEEP
;
A
#
# COMPACT_ATOMS: atom_id res chain seq x y z
N MET A 1 -74.05 3.70 -9.37
CA MET A 1 -72.81 4.00 -8.61
C MET A 1 -71.92 2.77 -8.72
N PRO A 2 -70.96 2.77 -9.65
CA PRO A 2 -70.06 1.66 -9.91
C PRO A 2 -68.74 1.86 -9.12
N GLU A 3 -68.07 0.85 -8.57
CA GLU A 3 -67.44 -0.33 -9.20
C GLU A 3 -66.25 -0.02 -10.12
N HIS A 4 -65.18 -0.79 -9.88
CA HIS A 4 -63.91 -0.96 -10.59
C HIS A 4 -63.85 -0.47 -12.05
N HIS A 5 -62.72 0.15 -12.45
CA HIS A 5 -61.89 -0.33 -13.58
C HIS A 5 -60.58 0.47 -13.77
N ARG A 6 -59.58 -0.28 -14.24
CA ARG A 6 -58.23 0.10 -14.71
C ARG A 6 -58.21 1.27 -15.71
N LEU A 7 -57.15 2.06 -15.64
CA LEU A 7 -56.42 2.64 -16.79
C LEU A 7 -54.94 2.45 -16.48
N SER A 8 -54.28 1.34 -16.84
CA SER A 8 -53.71 1.04 -18.17
C SER A 8 -53.18 2.28 -18.90
N GLY A 9 -51.87 2.45 -18.86
CA GLY A 9 -51.17 3.51 -19.57
C GLY A 9 -49.67 3.28 -19.59
N SER A 10 -49.24 2.07 -19.96
CA SER A 10 -47.84 1.80 -20.27
C SER A 10 -47.45 2.58 -21.53
N GLN A 11 -46.80 3.73 -21.37
CA GLN A 11 -46.04 4.33 -22.46
C GLN A 11 -44.68 3.64 -22.52
N TRP A 12 -44.60 2.60 -23.36
CA TRP A 12 -43.35 1.98 -23.73
C TRP A 12 -42.59 2.89 -24.69
N LEU A 13 -41.37 3.30 -24.30
CA LEU A 13 -40.42 3.93 -25.19
C LEU A 13 -39.83 2.85 -26.12
N HIS A 14 -40.38 2.72 -27.33
CA HIS A 14 -39.81 1.86 -28.37
C HIS A 14 -38.60 2.54 -29.02
N LEU A 15 -37.40 2.12 -28.63
CA LEU A 15 -36.16 2.44 -29.36
C LEU A 15 -36.05 1.56 -30.60
N ARG A 16 -36.35 2.10 -31.79
CA ARG A 16 -36.04 1.45 -33.08
C ARG A 16 -34.74 2.00 -33.64
N SER A 17 -33.67 1.20 -33.51
CA SER A 17 -32.38 1.27 -34.21
C SER A 17 -31.48 2.49 -33.95
N ALA A 18 -30.21 2.21 -33.63
CA ALA A 18 -29.13 3.18 -33.60
C ALA A 18 -28.34 3.13 -34.91
N GLY A 19 -28.38 4.21 -35.69
CA GLY A 19 -27.49 4.46 -36.82
C GLY A 19 -26.35 5.39 -36.41
N VAL A 20 -25.13 5.12 -36.86
CA VAL A 20 -23.91 5.87 -36.51
C VAL A 20 -23.60 6.89 -37.60
N SER A 21 -23.43 8.16 -37.22
CA SER A 21 -22.75 9.18 -38.03
C SER A 21 -22.01 10.16 -37.12
N GLY A 22 -20.67 10.09 -37.12
CA GLY A 22 -19.79 10.98 -36.36
C GLY A 22 -19.70 10.74 -34.85
N ASP A 23 -18.72 11.41 -34.20
CA ASP A 23 -18.32 11.26 -32.78
C ASP A 23 -19.31 11.85 -31.75
N VAL A 24 -20.58 12.04 -32.12
CA VAL A 24 -21.63 12.51 -31.20
C VAL A 24 -22.89 11.68 -31.40
N LEU A 25 -23.35 11.04 -30.32
CA LEU A 25 -24.62 10.34 -30.28
C LEU A 25 -25.73 11.39 -30.05
N LYS A 26 -26.42 11.81 -31.12
CA LYS A 26 -27.59 12.69 -31.00
C LYS A 26 -28.83 11.87 -30.61
N LEU A 27 -29.40 12.17 -29.45
CA LEU A 27 -30.76 11.77 -29.09
C LEU A 27 -31.71 12.89 -29.55
N GLU A 28 -32.44 12.69 -30.65
CA GLU A 28 -33.54 13.59 -31.03
C GLU A 28 -34.81 13.16 -30.31
N ALA A 29 -35.32 14.01 -29.42
CA ALA A 29 -36.66 13.89 -28.87
C ALA A 29 -37.63 14.70 -29.76
N LEU A 30 -38.63 14.03 -30.35
CA LEU A 30 -39.75 14.73 -30.99
C LEU A 30 -40.82 15.02 -29.94
N ALA A 31 -41.07 16.32 -29.71
CA ALA A 31 -42.24 16.79 -28.97
C ALA A 31 -43.52 16.54 -29.79
N GLY A 32 -44.53 15.90 -29.18
CA GLY A 32 -45.90 15.85 -29.68
C GLY A 32 -46.78 16.93 -29.04
N PRO A 33 -47.88 17.38 -29.69
CA PRO A 33 -48.46 18.69 -29.44
C PRO A 33 -49.48 18.76 -28.30
N GLY A 34 -49.33 19.77 -27.43
CA GLY A 34 -50.38 20.42 -26.60
C GLY A 34 -50.82 19.65 -25.35
N ARG A 35 -51.10 20.26 -24.19
CA ARG A 35 -51.20 21.65 -23.70
C ARG A 35 -50.92 21.62 -22.19
N GLY A 36 -50.34 22.69 -21.64
CA GLY A 36 -50.45 23.01 -20.20
C GLY A 36 -49.10 23.16 -19.49
N GLU A 37 -48.83 24.38 -19.04
CA GLU A 37 -47.61 24.85 -18.39
C GLU A 37 -47.34 24.18 -17.03
N GLY A 38 -46.07 23.80 -16.77
CA GLY A 38 -45.54 23.27 -15.50
C GLY A 38 -44.01 23.07 -15.61
N PRO A 39 -43.23 23.19 -14.52
CA PRO A 39 -41.84 23.66 -14.57
C PRO A 39 -40.89 22.69 -15.26
N GLN A 40 -40.00 23.25 -16.09
CA GLN A 40 -38.93 22.58 -16.81
C GLN A 40 -37.99 21.85 -15.84
N LEU A 41 -37.83 20.53 -16.03
CA LEU A 41 -36.76 19.74 -15.44
C LEU A 41 -35.61 19.66 -16.46
N ASP A 42 -34.51 20.32 -16.13
CA ASP A 42 -33.30 20.42 -16.95
C ASP A 42 -32.48 19.11 -16.83
N VAL A 43 -32.76 18.12 -17.69
CA VAL A 43 -32.06 16.81 -17.72
C VAL A 43 -30.75 16.93 -18.51
N ALA A 44 -29.91 17.89 -18.12
CA ALA A 44 -28.56 18.07 -18.67
C ALA A 44 -27.44 17.81 -17.64
N GLN A 45 -27.75 17.41 -16.41
CA GLN A 45 -26.75 17.26 -15.34
C GLN A 45 -26.45 15.83 -14.87
N CYS A 46 -27.03 14.81 -15.49
CA CYS A 46 -26.78 13.41 -15.13
C CYS A 46 -26.31 12.63 -16.35
N CYS A 47 -25.02 12.73 -16.69
CA CYS A 47 -24.17 11.71 -17.32
C CYS A 47 -23.07 12.35 -18.18
N ASP A 48 -22.12 13.03 -17.52
CA ASP A 48 -20.80 13.30 -18.12
C ASP A 48 -19.79 12.30 -17.53
N ALA A 49 -19.83 11.05 -18.03
CA ALA A 49 -18.77 10.06 -17.79
C ALA A 49 -18.11 9.73 -19.14
N PRO A 50 -16.78 9.89 -19.28
CA PRO A 50 -16.10 9.62 -20.55
C PRO A 50 -16.11 8.13 -20.88
N PHE A 51 -16.57 7.80 -22.09
CA PHE A 51 -16.55 6.44 -22.65
C PHE A 51 -15.09 5.97 -22.87
N PRO A 52 -14.69 4.77 -22.40
CA PRO A 52 -13.40 4.20 -22.76
C PRO A 52 -13.44 3.69 -24.22
N GLY A 53 -12.66 4.31 -25.10
CA GLY A 53 -12.60 4.04 -26.54
C GLY A 53 -11.96 2.70 -26.96
N ASP A 54 -12.03 1.66 -26.13
CA ASP A 54 -11.51 0.33 -26.47
C ASP A 54 -12.62 -0.59 -27.00
N LYS A 55 -12.41 -1.15 -28.20
CA LYS A 55 -13.38 -2.03 -28.89
C LYS A 55 -13.74 -3.27 -28.06
N ASP A 56 -12.82 -3.76 -27.22
CA ASP A 56 -13.07 -4.90 -26.34
C ASP A 56 -14.00 -4.56 -25.17
N SER A 57 -13.91 -3.33 -24.66
CA SER A 57 -14.80 -2.81 -23.60
C SER A 57 -16.23 -2.64 -24.13
N ILE A 58 -16.36 -2.16 -25.38
CA ILE A 58 -17.63 -2.03 -26.09
C ILE A 58 -18.26 -3.41 -26.38
N HIS A 59 -17.44 -4.42 -26.71
CA HIS A 59 -17.93 -5.78 -26.96
C HIS A 59 -18.41 -6.48 -25.67
N GLN A 60 -17.74 -6.26 -24.54
CA GLN A 60 -18.19 -6.74 -23.23
C GLN A 60 -19.45 -6.01 -22.74
N TRP A 61 -19.53 -4.69 -22.93
CA TRP A 61 -20.74 -3.90 -22.67
C TRP A 61 -21.94 -4.37 -23.50
N ARG A 62 -21.73 -4.65 -24.79
CA ARG A 62 -22.78 -5.20 -25.68
C ARG A 62 -23.29 -6.56 -25.22
N LYS A 63 -22.44 -7.42 -24.64
CA LYS A 63 -22.86 -8.70 -24.06
C LYS A 63 -23.63 -8.53 -22.74
N ALA A 64 -23.34 -7.50 -21.95
CA ALA A 64 -24.03 -7.22 -20.69
C ALA A 64 -25.47 -6.67 -20.88
N ILE A 65 -25.78 -6.09 -22.04
CA ILE A 65 -27.10 -5.48 -22.37
C ILE A 65 -28.01 -6.43 -23.18
N VAL A 66 -27.62 -7.69 -23.45
CA VAL A 66 -28.58 -8.65 -24.00
C VAL A 66 -29.41 -9.23 -22.86
N LEU A 67 -30.56 -8.60 -22.61
CA LEU A 67 -31.61 -9.14 -21.74
C LEU A 67 -32.18 -10.42 -22.39
N PRO A 68 -32.10 -11.60 -21.78
CA PRO A 68 -33.04 -12.66 -22.11
C PRO A 68 -34.43 -12.20 -21.68
N ARG A 69 -35.44 -12.32 -22.56
CA ARG A 69 -36.84 -12.11 -22.19
C ARG A 69 -37.16 -13.05 -21.02
N PRO A 70 -37.58 -12.55 -19.84
CA PRO A 70 -38.14 -13.42 -18.82
C PRO A 70 -39.51 -13.90 -19.29
N ASP A 71 -39.84 -15.16 -19.02
CA ASP A 71 -41.20 -15.68 -19.17
C ASP A 71 -42.15 -14.87 -18.28
N ALA A 72 -43.29 -14.48 -18.85
CA ALA A 72 -44.17 -13.44 -18.31
C ALA A 72 -44.91 -13.80 -17.00
N ASP A 73 -44.71 -14.99 -16.47
CA ASP A 73 -45.57 -15.55 -15.41
C ASP A 73 -44.91 -15.56 -14.01
N ALA A 74 -43.71 -15.00 -13.85
CA ALA A 74 -43.01 -14.94 -12.57
C ALA A 74 -42.43 -13.54 -12.30
N MET A 75 -43.29 -12.54 -12.06
CA MET A 75 -42.84 -11.26 -11.48
C MET A 75 -43.64 -10.92 -10.23
N ASP A 76 -42.96 -11.04 -9.09
CA ASP A 76 -43.31 -10.39 -7.84
C ASP A 76 -42.93 -8.90 -7.93
N GLU A 77 -43.82 -8.01 -7.52
CA GLU A 77 -43.86 -6.58 -7.88
C GLU A 77 -42.66 -5.77 -7.31
N LYS A 78 -41.88 -6.34 -6.39
CA LYS A 78 -40.67 -5.73 -5.76
C LYS A 78 -39.33 -6.21 -6.32
N SER A 79 -39.33 -7.08 -7.33
CA SER A 79 -38.12 -7.72 -7.88
C SER A 79 -37.30 -6.93 -8.93
N PRO A 80 -37.85 -5.99 -9.74
CA PRO A 80 -37.09 -5.33 -10.82
C PRO A 80 -35.97 -4.42 -10.32
N GLU A 81 -36.23 -3.61 -9.29
CA GLU A 81 -35.27 -2.61 -8.78
C GLU A 81 -34.06 -3.25 -8.09
N ARG A 82 -34.29 -4.32 -7.32
CA ARG A 82 -33.21 -5.12 -6.71
C ARG A 82 -32.34 -5.79 -7.77
N PHE A 83 -32.91 -6.26 -8.88
CA PHE A 83 -32.15 -6.88 -9.97
C PHE A 83 -31.31 -5.87 -10.75
N VAL A 84 -31.82 -4.65 -10.96
CA VAL A 84 -31.09 -3.56 -11.64
C VAL A 84 -29.97 -3.00 -10.75
N SER A 85 -30.21 -2.81 -9.45
CA SER A 85 -29.22 -2.37 -8.45
C SER A 85 -28.09 -3.40 -8.21
N ALA A 86 -28.43 -4.69 -8.13
CA ALA A 86 -27.43 -5.75 -8.06
C ALA A 86 -26.64 -5.89 -9.38
N LYS A 87 -27.27 -5.61 -10.54
CA LYS A 87 -26.59 -5.63 -11.84
C LYS A 87 -25.67 -4.44 -12.09
N SER A 88 -26.02 -3.25 -11.61
CA SER A 88 -25.16 -2.07 -11.71
C SER A 88 -23.95 -2.15 -10.77
N SER A 89 -24.14 -2.64 -9.54
CA SER A 89 -23.05 -2.81 -8.57
C SER A 89 -22.01 -3.84 -8.99
N TRP A 90 -22.40 -5.01 -9.53
CA TRP A 90 -21.39 -5.96 -10.04
C TRP A 90 -20.63 -5.39 -11.24
N ALA A 91 -21.30 -4.63 -12.11
CA ALA A 91 -20.69 -4.07 -13.31
C ALA A 91 -19.65 -2.99 -12.96
N LEU A 92 -19.97 -2.14 -11.96
CA LEU A 92 -19.03 -1.16 -11.41
C LEU A 92 -17.84 -1.83 -10.74
N ASP A 93 -18.08 -2.87 -9.94
CA ASP A 93 -17.04 -3.67 -9.30
C ASP A 93 -16.10 -4.32 -10.34
N GLU A 94 -16.66 -4.90 -11.40
CA GLU A 94 -15.87 -5.55 -12.45
C GLU A 94 -15.11 -4.53 -13.30
N LEU A 95 -15.68 -3.36 -13.55
CA LEU A 95 -15.00 -2.23 -14.18
C LEU A 95 -13.83 -1.73 -13.32
N GLU A 96 -14.02 -1.63 -12.00
CA GLU A 96 -12.94 -1.21 -11.09
C GLU A 96 -11.82 -2.26 -11.05
N ARG A 97 -12.16 -3.56 -11.00
CA ARG A 97 -11.20 -4.67 -11.04
C ARG A 97 -10.41 -4.69 -12.35
N SER A 98 -11.09 -4.55 -13.48
CA SER A 98 -10.46 -4.53 -14.81
C SER A 98 -9.53 -3.32 -14.97
N THR A 99 -9.96 -2.13 -14.53
CA THR A 99 -9.15 -0.92 -14.52
C THR A 99 -7.91 -1.08 -13.64
N ARG A 100 -8.07 -1.59 -12.41
CA ARG A 100 -6.96 -1.84 -11.48
C ARG A 100 -5.96 -2.84 -12.05
N ARG A 101 -6.44 -3.89 -12.72
CA ARG A 101 -5.60 -4.89 -13.39
C ARG A 101 -4.84 -4.30 -14.57
N ARG A 102 -5.49 -3.47 -15.38
CA ARG A 102 -4.86 -2.73 -16.49
C ARG A 102 -3.73 -1.84 -15.98
N ARG A 103 -3.98 -1.05 -14.93
CA ARG A 103 -2.97 -0.21 -14.27
C ARG A 103 -1.80 -1.02 -13.73
N LEU A 104 -2.06 -2.17 -13.11
CA LEU A 104 -0.99 -3.08 -12.66
C LEU A 104 -0.09 -3.48 -13.83
N TYR A 105 -0.64 -3.93 -14.97
CA TYR A 105 0.18 -4.32 -16.11
C TYR A 105 1.00 -3.17 -16.70
N GLN A 106 0.46 -1.96 -16.73
CA GLN A 106 1.20 -0.76 -17.17
C GLN A 106 2.38 -0.47 -16.24
N ILE A 107 2.19 -0.57 -14.93
CA ILE A 107 3.25 -0.40 -13.92
C ILE A 107 4.34 -1.48 -14.09
N LEU A 108 3.94 -2.74 -14.29
CA LEU A 108 4.88 -3.85 -14.50
C LEU A 108 5.68 -3.70 -15.81
N ALA A 109 5.01 -3.26 -16.89
CA ALA A 109 5.67 -2.97 -18.16
C ALA A 109 6.69 -1.83 -18.02
N HIS A 110 6.36 -0.79 -17.25
CA HIS A 110 7.31 0.30 -16.95
C HIS A 110 8.52 -0.19 -16.17
N GLN A 111 8.32 -1.03 -15.13
CA GLN A 111 9.43 -1.60 -14.36
C GLN A 111 10.35 -2.46 -15.25
N LEU A 112 9.78 -3.28 -16.12
CA LEU A 112 10.52 -4.09 -17.08
C LEU A 112 11.35 -3.20 -18.02
N GLY A 113 10.73 -2.19 -18.65
CA GLY A 113 11.41 -1.25 -19.54
C GLY A 113 12.54 -0.50 -18.84
N ALA A 114 12.28 0.03 -17.64
CA ALA A 114 13.25 0.74 -16.82
C ALA A 114 14.50 -0.10 -16.52
N LEU A 115 14.31 -1.37 -16.15
CA LEU A 115 15.42 -2.28 -15.87
C LEU A 115 16.18 -2.69 -17.13
N LEU A 116 15.47 -2.97 -18.23
CA LEU A 116 16.12 -3.30 -19.51
C LEU A 116 17.06 -2.17 -19.96
N LEU A 117 16.65 -0.90 -19.85
CA LEU A 117 17.47 0.26 -20.23
C LEU A 117 18.81 0.35 -19.48
N SER A 118 18.85 -0.07 -18.22
CA SER A 118 20.06 -0.06 -17.40
C SER A 118 20.89 -1.34 -17.59
N VAL A 119 20.28 -2.51 -17.37
CA VAL A 119 20.99 -3.80 -17.34
C VAL A 119 21.59 -4.16 -18.70
N LEU A 120 20.90 -3.82 -19.80
CA LEU A 120 21.39 -4.08 -21.17
C LEU A 120 22.74 -3.39 -21.43
N THR A 121 22.98 -2.22 -20.83
CA THR A 121 24.20 -1.43 -21.04
C THR A 121 25.33 -1.76 -20.06
N LEU A 122 25.10 -2.62 -19.07
CA LEU A 122 26.07 -2.89 -18.01
C LEU A 122 27.35 -3.56 -18.53
N GLN A 123 27.22 -4.62 -19.32
CA GLN A 123 28.35 -5.36 -19.88
C GLN A 123 29.04 -4.63 -21.05
N PRO A 124 28.31 -4.06 -22.03
CA PRO A 124 28.91 -3.29 -23.12
C PRO A 124 29.72 -2.07 -22.66
N ARG A 125 29.28 -1.41 -21.58
CA ARG A 125 30.00 -0.28 -20.97
C ARG A 125 31.41 -0.67 -20.54
N LEU A 126 31.56 -1.84 -19.89
CA LEU A 126 32.86 -2.35 -19.47
C LEU A 126 33.77 -2.63 -20.67
N GLN A 127 33.24 -3.26 -21.72
CA GLN A 127 34.01 -3.55 -22.93
C GLN A 127 34.46 -2.28 -23.66
N LEU A 128 33.62 -1.25 -23.75
CA LEU A 128 34.00 0.04 -24.35
C LEU A 128 35.13 0.73 -23.58
N LEU A 129 35.11 0.67 -22.25
CA LEU A 129 36.17 1.21 -21.41
C LEU A 129 37.47 0.41 -21.57
N GLU A 130 37.38 -0.92 -21.60
CA GLU A 130 38.54 -1.80 -21.81
C GLU A 130 39.17 -1.61 -23.19
N GLN A 131 38.37 -1.46 -24.25
CA GLN A 131 38.85 -1.15 -25.60
C GLN A 131 39.64 0.17 -25.63
N ARG A 132 39.22 1.17 -24.84
CA ARG A 132 39.87 2.49 -24.79
C ARG A 132 41.11 2.54 -23.90
N TRP A 133 41.14 1.78 -22.82
CA TRP A 133 42.25 1.75 -21.86
C TRP A 133 43.21 0.58 -22.06
N GLY A 134 43.18 -0.09 -23.22
CA GLY A 134 44.11 -1.18 -23.55
C GLY A 134 43.96 -2.39 -22.62
N ARG A 135 42.71 -2.74 -22.24
CA ARG A 135 42.37 -3.82 -21.31
C ARG A 135 42.98 -3.67 -19.91
N ASN A 136 43.24 -2.43 -19.47
CA ASN A 136 43.68 -2.16 -18.10
C ASN A 136 42.54 -2.38 -17.10
N ALA A 137 42.42 -3.60 -16.58
CA ALA A 137 41.37 -4.02 -15.65
C ALA A 137 41.29 -3.14 -14.40
N THR A 138 42.42 -2.67 -13.87
CA THR A 138 42.47 -1.83 -12.66
C THR A 138 41.84 -0.45 -12.91
N LYS A 139 42.14 0.19 -14.05
CA LYS A 139 41.52 1.48 -14.43
C LYS A 139 40.02 1.32 -14.67
N THR A 140 39.61 0.26 -15.39
CA THR A 140 38.20 -0.04 -15.65
C THR A 140 37.42 -0.29 -14.36
N SER A 141 37.96 -1.12 -13.47
CA SER A 141 37.35 -1.44 -12.18
C SER A 141 37.17 -0.18 -11.31
N ARG A 142 38.23 0.64 -11.16
CA ARG A 142 38.14 1.90 -10.37
C ARG A 142 37.08 2.85 -10.92
N HIS A 143 36.98 2.99 -12.24
CA HIS A 143 35.95 3.83 -12.87
C HIS A 143 34.54 3.28 -12.59
N GLN A 144 34.35 1.97 -12.73
CA GLN A 144 33.08 1.31 -12.45
C GLN A 144 32.63 1.48 -11.00
N SER A 145 33.56 1.32 -10.04
CA SER A 145 33.30 1.51 -8.62
C SER A 145 32.92 2.95 -8.29
N ARG A 146 33.63 3.95 -8.85
CA ARG A 146 33.27 5.37 -8.71
C ARG A 146 31.83 5.64 -9.17
N GLY A 147 31.40 5.05 -10.28
CA GLY A 147 30.02 5.17 -10.76
C GLY A 147 29.00 4.51 -9.85
N ALA A 148 29.31 3.32 -9.32
CA ALA A 148 28.43 2.65 -8.36
C ALA A 148 28.21 3.49 -7.09
N ILE A 149 29.27 4.11 -6.57
CA ILE A 149 29.22 4.98 -5.38
C ILE A 149 28.35 6.21 -5.67
N LEU A 150 28.56 6.87 -6.82
CA LEU A 150 27.76 8.05 -7.18
C LEU A 150 26.26 7.73 -7.34
N VAL A 151 25.92 6.56 -7.92
CA VAL A 151 24.53 6.08 -8.00
C VAL A 151 23.96 5.78 -6.61
N ALA A 152 24.75 5.18 -5.72
CA ALA A 152 24.29 4.92 -4.36
C ALA A 152 24.04 6.21 -3.57
N LEU A 153 24.89 7.24 -3.76
CA LEU A 153 24.71 8.55 -3.15
C LEU A 153 23.49 9.29 -3.71
N SER A 154 23.30 9.27 -5.04
CA SER A 154 22.10 9.88 -5.63
C SER A 154 20.82 9.19 -5.15
N ASP A 155 20.80 7.86 -5.09
CA ASP A 155 19.67 7.11 -4.53
C ASP A 155 19.45 7.48 -3.05
N LEU A 156 20.51 7.61 -2.25
CA LEU A 156 20.42 7.98 -0.83
C LEU A 156 19.75 9.36 -0.63
N PHE A 157 20.17 10.38 -1.39
CA PHE A 157 19.73 11.76 -1.18
C PHE A 157 18.46 12.13 -1.96
N LEU A 158 18.27 11.60 -3.16
CA LEU A 158 17.19 12.02 -4.06
C LEU A 158 15.92 11.18 -3.92
N SER A 159 15.98 9.95 -3.41
CA SER A 159 14.79 9.09 -3.26
C SER A 159 13.62 9.73 -2.48
N PRO A 160 13.82 10.39 -1.33
CA PRO A 160 12.72 10.99 -0.58
C PRO A 160 12.20 12.26 -1.26
N LEU A 161 13.07 13.00 -1.96
CA LEU A 161 12.68 14.15 -2.74
C LEU A 161 11.74 13.74 -3.89
N VAL A 162 12.13 12.72 -4.66
CA VAL A 162 11.30 12.21 -5.77
C VAL A 162 9.98 11.62 -5.26
N GLY A 163 10.00 10.95 -4.09
CA GLY A 163 8.78 10.49 -3.42
C GLY A 163 7.79 11.62 -3.17
N ARG A 164 8.23 12.70 -2.49
CA ARG A 164 7.39 13.88 -2.21
C ARG A 164 6.95 14.61 -3.48
N LEU A 165 7.84 14.77 -4.46
CA LEU A 165 7.50 15.38 -5.76
C LEU A 165 6.38 14.60 -6.45
N SER A 166 6.45 13.27 -6.44
CA SER A 166 5.42 12.43 -7.06
C SER A 166 4.08 12.43 -6.30
N ASP A 167 4.10 12.67 -4.98
CA ASP A 167 2.87 12.87 -4.20
C ASP A 167 2.15 14.18 -4.59
N ARG A 168 2.87 15.13 -5.18
CA ARG A 168 2.33 16.45 -5.55
C ARG A 168 2.04 16.61 -7.05
N PHE A 169 2.98 16.23 -7.90
CA PHE A 169 2.88 16.38 -9.36
C PHE A 169 2.26 15.15 -10.06
N GLY A 170 2.02 14.07 -9.32
CA GLY A 170 1.54 12.81 -9.86
C GLY A 170 2.65 11.83 -10.18
N ARG A 171 2.29 10.55 -10.28
CA ARG A 171 3.23 9.46 -10.57
C ARG A 171 3.59 9.41 -12.05
N ARG A 172 2.63 9.68 -12.95
CA ARG A 172 2.81 9.52 -14.40
C ARG A 172 3.91 10.45 -14.93
N PRO A 173 3.92 11.77 -14.65
CA PRO A 173 4.96 12.67 -15.16
C PRO A 173 6.36 12.25 -14.69
N VAL A 174 6.50 11.86 -13.42
CA VAL A 174 7.78 11.45 -12.83
C VAL A 174 8.30 10.16 -13.46
N MET A 175 7.44 9.19 -13.77
CA MET A 175 7.81 7.95 -14.44
C MET A 175 8.34 8.20 -15.87
N LEU A 176 7.76 9.16 -16.61
CA LEU A 176 8.14 9.47 -17.99
C LEU A 176 9.53 10.09 -18.13
N VAL A 177 10.07 10.70 -17.07
CA VAL A 177 11.41 11.31 -17.06
C VAL A 177 12.49 10.29 -17.43
N LEU A 178 12.40 9.06 -16.93
CA LEU A 178 13.42 8.03 -17.19
C LEU A 178 13.62 7.73 -18.68
N PRO A 179 12.60 7.28 -19.43
CA PRO A 179 12.80 6.97 -20.84
C PRO A 179 13.09 8.22 -21.67
N ALA A 180 12.54 9.39 -21.31
CA ALA A 180 12.81 10.66 -21.98
C ALA A 180 14.29 11.09 -21.87
N VAL A 181 14.90 10.98 -20.69
CA VAL A 181 16.32 11.30 -20.47
C VAL A 181 17.24 10.19 -21.00
N SER A 182 16.80 8.92 -20.92
CA SER A 182 17.59 7.79 -21.40
C SER A 182 17.83 7.85 -22.90
N LEU A 183 16.85 8.29 -23.70
CA LEU A 183 17.00 8.37 -25.16
C LEU A 183 18.24 9.15 -25.62
N PRO A 184 18.36 10.47 -25.36
CA PRO A 184 19.52 11.24 -25.80
C PRO A 184 20.81 10.73 -25.15
N LEU A 185 20.76 10.29 -23.89
CA LEU A 185 21.94 9.81 -23.17
C LEU A 185 22.52 8.53 -23.78
N LYS A 186 21.67 7.56 -24.15
CA LYS A 186 22.07 6.32 -24.82
C LYS A 186 22.56 6.57 -26.24
N LEU A 187 21.93 7.49 -26.99
CA LEU A 187 22.38 7.89 -28.33
C LEU A 187 23.76 8.56 -28.29
N LEU A 188 23.95 9.51 -27.38
CA LEU A 188 25.24 10.18 -27.21
C LEU A 188 26.33 9.17 -26.83
N ALA A 189 26.06 8.25 -25.89
CA ALA A 189 26.99 7.20 -25.51
C ALA A 189 27.29 6.20 -26.65
N ALA A 190 26.33 5.96 -27.55
CA ALA A 190 26.55 5.16 -28.76
C ALA A 190 27.48 5.85 -29.76
N CYS A 191 27.25 7.14 -30.03
CA CYS A 191 28.01 7.93 -31.00
C CYS A 191 29.41 8.27 -30.49
N PHE A 192 29.52 8.66 -29.21
CA PHE A 192 30.75 9.20 -28.61
C PHE A 192 31.08 8.47 -27.29
N PRO A 193 31.50 7.20 -27.30
CA PRO A 193 31.79 6.43 -26.08
C PRO A 193 33.09 6.90 -25.39
N THR A 194 33.04 8.07 -24.78
CA THR A 194 34.08 8.60 -23.88
C THR A 194 33.85 8.08 -22.47
N PRO A 195 34.91 7.87 -21.66
CA PRO A 195 34.75 7.40 -20.28
C PRO A 195 33.81 8.29 -19.46
N GLN A 196 33.90 9.62 -19.66
CA GLN A 196 33.06 10.61 -18.99
C GLN A 196 31.59 10.47 -19.37
N LEU A 197 31.28 10.23 -20.64
CA LEU A 197 29.89 10.09 -21.08
C LEU A 197 29.30 8.74 -20.66
N LEU A 198 30.09 7.66 -20.72
CA LEU A 198 29.69 6.35 -20.20
C LEU A 198 29.46 6.38 -18.68
N GLN A 199 30.23 7.21 -17.97
CA GLN A 199 30.05 7.48 -16.55
C GLN A 199 28.78 8.29 -16.30
N LEU A 200 28.51 9.31 -17.11
CA LEU A 200 27.29 10.11 -17.01
C LEU A 200 26.06 9.23 -17.26
N ASP A 201 26.09 8.39 -18.29
CA ASP A 201 25.06 7.38 -18.57
C ASP A 201 24.82 6.46 -17.38
N ARG A 202 25.89 5.97 -16.76
CA ARG A 202 25.82 5.14 -15.56
C ARG A 202 25.13 5.89 -14.41
N VAL A 203 25.64 7.09 -14.07
CA VAL A 203 25.15 7.83 -12.91
C VAL A 203 23.72 8.28 -13.13
N VAL A 204 23.42 9.00 -14.21
CA VAL A 204 22.08 9.54 -14.47
C VAL A 204 21.09 8.42 -14.80
N GLY A 205 21.46 7.50 -15.70
CA GLY A 205 20.57 6.41 -16.13
C GLY A 205 20.24 5.43 -15.01
N ASP A 206 21.24 4.96 -14.24
CA ASP A 206 21.00 3.99 -13.17
C ASP A 206 20.28 4.63 -11.97
N SER A 207 20.50 5.93 -11.71
CA SER A 207 19.75 6.70 -10.68
C SER A 207 18.29 6.88 -11.10
N LEU A 208 18.03 7.34 -12.32
CA LEU A 208 16.66 7.51 -12.82
C LEU A 208 15.91 6.17 -12.89
N ARG A 209 16.61 5.05 -13.15
CA ARG A 209 16.00 3.72 -13.04
C ARG A 209 15.50 3.45 -11.61
N THR A 210 16.28 3.77 -10.59
CA THR A 210 15.82 3.59 -9.19
C THR A 210 14.71 4.58 -8.86
N LEU A 211 14.90 5.86 -9.15
CA LEU A 211 14.02 6.95 -8.75
C LEU A 211 12.68 6.92 -9.50
N CYS A 212 12.71 6.97 -10.83
CA CYS A 212 11.53 7.01 -11.71
C CYS A 212 11.02 5.62 -12.14
N GLY A 213 11.77 4.55 -11.86
CA GLY A 213 11.37 3.17 -12.09
C GLY A 213 10.93 2.50 -10.81
N THR A 214 11.87 1.90 -10.07
CA THR A 214 11.55 1.04 -8.92
C THR A 214 10.80 1.76 -7.80
N THR A 215 11.22 2.98 -7.44
CA THR A 215 10.58 3.75 -6.37
C THR A 215 9.19 4.21 -6.79
N MET A 216 9.05 4.79 -7.99
CA MET A 216 7.73 5.21 -8.49
C MET A 216 6.76 4.06 -8.68
N THR A 217 7.20 2.92 -9.23
CA THR A 217 6.32 1.76 -9.40
C THR A 217 5.84 1.21 -8.05
N MET A 218 6.70 1.19 -7.02
CA MET A 218 6.29 0.86 -5.65
C MET A 218 5.28 1.87 -5.09
N SER A 219 5.41 3.17 -5.39
CA SER A 219 4.45 4.20 -4.99
C SER A 219 3.11 4.04 -5.72
N CYS A 220 3.10 3.78 -7.03
CA CYS A 220 1.87 3.52 -7.78
C CYS A 220 1.13 2.29 -7.22
N LEU A 221 1.86 1.24 -6.87
CA LEU A 221 1.27 0.07 -6.22
C LEU A 221 0.71 0.40 -4.83
N ALA A 222 1.37 1.29 -4.08
CA ALA A 222 0.91 1.74 -2.76
C ALA A 222 -0.38 2.57 -2.86
N ASP A 223 -0.57 3.26 -3.98
CA ASP A 223 -1.80 4.00 -4.26
C ASP A 223 -2.97 3.04 -4.57
N LEU A 224 -2.70 1.93 -5.29
CA LEU A 224 -3.72 0.96 -5.74
C LEU A 224 -4.03 -0.18 -4.75
N TYR A 225 -3.08 -0.54 -3.88
CA TYR A 225 -3.17 -1.71 -3.02
C TYR A 225 -2.75 -1.37 -1.58
N GLN A 226 -3.31 -2.09 -0.61
CA GLN A 226 -3.00 -1.93 0.81
C GLN A 226 -2.81 -3.29 1.49
N GLY A 227 -2.06 -3.31 2.61
CA GLY A 227 -1.79 -4.50 3.42
C GLY A 227 -1.29 -5.68 2.59
N GLN A 228 -1.90 -6.85 2.80
CA GLN A 228 -1.54 -8.09 2.11
C GLN A 228 -1.61 -8.00 0.58
N GLN A 229 -2.58 -7.26 0.02
CA GLN A 229 -2.70 -7.11 -1.44
C GLN A 229 -1.51 -6.33 -2.02
N TYR A 230 -0.96 -5.38 -1.26
CA TYR A 230 0.24 -4.66 -1.66
C TYR A 230 1.47 -5.58 -1.69
N ALA A 231 1.62 -6.48 -0.70
CA ALA A 231 2.68 -7.50 -0.72
C ALA A 231 2.58 -8.41 -1.96
N VAL A 232 1.37 -8.81 -2.36
CA VAL A 232 1.15 -9.58 -3.60
C VAL A 232 1.53 -8.77 -4.84
N ALA A 233 1.13 -7.50 -4.90
CA ALA A 233 1.47 -6.62 -6.02
C ALA A 233 2.99 -6.41 -6.15
N LEU A 234 3.70 -6.26 -5.03
CA LEU A 234 5.17 -6.25 -5.00
C LEU A 234 5.77 -7.57 -5.52
N GLY A 235 5.09 -8.70 -5.33
CA GLY A 235 5.49 -9.99 -5.88
C GLY A 235 5.49 -9.98 -7.41
N TYR A 236 4.44 -9.42 -8.04
CA TYR A 236 4.43 -9.23 -9.49
C TYR A 236 5.52 -8.26 -9.96
N LEU A 237 5.79 -7.19 -9.20
CA LEU A 237 6.87 -6.24 -9.48
C LEU A 237 8.26 -6.90 -9.41
N GLN A 238 8.46 -7.78 -8.43
CA GLN A 238 9.66 -8.62 -8.30
C GLN A 238 9.81 -9.53 -9.53
N SER A 239 8.70 -10.07 -10.05
CA SER A 239 8.74 -10.91 -11.24
C SER A 239 9.10 -10.17 -12.51
N ALA A 240 8.54 -8.96 -12.72
CA ALA A 240 8.96 -8.09 -13.81
C ALA A 240 10.46 -7.76 -13.73
N THR A 241 10.98 -7.62 -12.51
CA THR A 241 12.41 -7.41 -12.26
C THR A 241 13.25 -8.63 -12.63
N GLY A 242 12.82 -9.83 -12.24
CA GLY A 242 13.46 -11.10 -12.61
C GLY A 242 13.48 -11.32 -14.12
N ALA A 243 12.36 -11.05 -14.80
CA ALA A 243 12.27 -11.11 -16.26
C ALA A 243 13.28 -10.20 -16.97
N ALA A 244 13.44 -8.96 -16.50
CA ALA A 244 14.43 -8.03 -17.05
C ALA A 244 15.87 -8.57 -16.91
N ILE A 245 16.21 -9.14 -15.75
CA ILE A 245 17.53 -9.71 -15.45
C ILE A 245 17.83 -10.94 -16.32
N ILE A 246 16.82 -11.74 -16.68
CA ILE A 246 16.96 -12.86 -17.60
C ILE A 246 17.18 -12.37 -19.05
N LEU A 247 16.40 -11.38 -19.48
CA LEU A 247 16.37 -10.94 -20.88
C LEU A 247 17.56 -10.06 -21.26
N ALA A 248 17.95 -9.12 -20.39
CA ALA A 248 18.95 -8.10 -20.74
C ALA A 248 20.35 -8.67 -21.10
N PRO A 249 20.95 -9.61 -20.34
CA PRO A 249 22.25 -10.18 -20.70
C PRO A 249 22.21 -10.98 -22.01
N GLN A 250 21.10 -11.66 -22.29
CA GLN A 250 20.92 -12.42 -23.54
C GLN A 250 20.86 -11.48 -24.75
N LEU A 251 20.05 -10.42 -24.65
CA LEU A 251 19.98 -9.38 -25.68
C LEU A 251 21.33 -8.68 -25.87
N ALA A 252 22.02 -8.33 -24.78
CA ALA A 252 23.35 -7.75 -24.85
C ALA A 252 24.33 -8.69 -25.58
N SER A 253 24.38 -9.97 -25.18
CA SER A 253 25.28 -10.95 -25.78
C SER A 253 25.01 -11.15 -27.27
N MET A 254 23.73 -11.17 -27.69
CA MET A 254 23.36 -11.27 -29.11
C MET A 254 23.81 -10.04 -29.90
N LEU A 255 23.57 -8.83 -29.37
CA LEU A 255 23.88 -7.57 -30.03
C LEU A 255 25.38 -7.30 -30.15
N MET A 256 26.17 -7.68 -29.14
CA MET A 256 27.63 -7.48 -29.15
C MET A 256 28.35 -8.40 -30.15
N GLY A 257 27.70 -9.49 -30.59
CA GLY A 257 28.26 -10.48 -31.50
C GLY A 257 29.36 -11.35 -30.87
N ARG A 258 29.90 -12.31 -31.64
CA ARG A 258 30.98 -13.20 -31.18
C ARG A 258 32.18 -12.36 -30.68
N GLU A 259 32.63 -12.68 -29.47
CA GLU A 259 33.75 -12.04 -28.75
C GLU A 259 33.52 -10.58 -28.31
N GLY A 260 32.29 -10.06 -28.36
CA GLY A 260 32.02 -8.70 -27.89
C GLY A 260 32.57 -7.61 -28.82
N ARG A 261 32.63 -7.88 -30.13
CA ARG A 261 33.21 -6.96 -31.13
C ARG A 261 32.43 -5.65 -31.30
N PHE A 262 31.12 -5.65 -31.05
CA PHE A 262 30.25 -4.50 -31.35
C PHE A 262 29.46 -3.98 -30.13
N PRO A 263 30.12 -3.55 -29.03
CA PRO A 263 29.43 -3.12 -27.81
C PRO A 263 28.56 -1.87 -28.00
N ARG A 264 28.88 -1.03 -29.01
CA ARG A 264 28.05 0.14 -29.37
C ARG A 264 26.63 -0.22 -29.80
N ARG A 265 26.42 -1.41 -30.39
CA ARG A 265 25.08 -1.86 -30.84
C ARG A 265 24.08 -1.95 -29.69
N CYS A 266 24.55 -2.31 -28.48
CA CYS A 266 23.71 -2.36 -27.29
C CYS A 266 23.22 -0.97 -26.87
N TYR A 267 24.04 0.07 -27.03
CA TYR A 267 23.65 1.45 -26.74
C TYR A 267 22.64 1.98 -27.75
N ILE A 268 22.83 1.68 -29.04
CA ILE A 268 21.85 2.00 -30.10
C ILE A 268 20.51 1.30 -29.80
N PHE A 269 20.55 0.01 -29.47
CA PHE A 269 19.34 -0.74 -29.12
C PHE A 269 18.69 -0.21 -27.84
N ALA A 270 19.47 0.18 -26.83
CA ALA A 270 18.95 0.82 -25.61
C ALA A 270 18.24 2.15 -25.92
N ALA A 271 18.75 2.94 -26.87
CA ALA A 271 18.06 4.16 -27.32
C ALA A 271 16.73 3.83 -28.01
N LEU A 272 16.68 2.81 -28.88
CA LEU A 272 15.43 2.35 -29.50
C LEU A 272 14.42 1.86 -28.45
N LEU A 273 14.89 1.09 -27.46
CA LEU A 273 14.07 0.69 -26.31
C LEU A 273 13.57 1.89 -25.51
N ALA A 274 14.36 2.97 -25.38
CA ALA A 274 13.93 4.17 -24.68
C ALA A 274 12.80 4.89 -25.43
N VAL A 275 12.87 4.96 -26.77
CA VAL A 275 11.75 5.47 -27.60
C VAL A 275 10.51 4.63 -27.40
N LEU A 276 10.64 3.30 -27.50
CA LEU A 276 9.51 2.38 -27.35
C LEU A 276 8.91 2.49 -25.94
N HIS A 277 9.74 2.49 -24.91
CA HIS A 277 9.32 2.64 -23.52
C HIS A 277 8.64 3.98 -23.29
N LEU A 278 9.19 5.08 -23.81
CA LEU A 278 8.55 6.40 -23.74
C LEU A 278 7.18 6.41 -24.41
N ALA A 279 7.07 5.85 -25.62
CA ALA A 279 5.82 5.80 -26.37
C ALA A 279 4.74 4.96 -25.67
N LEU A 280 5.11 3.79 -25.15
CA LEU A 280 4.20 2.91 -24.41
C LEU A 280 3.80 3.54 -23.07
N ALA A 281 4.75 4.14 -22.35
CA ALA A 281 4.48 4.82 -21.08
C ALA A 281 3.61 6.07 -21.28
N TRP A 282 3.89 6.88 -22.30
CA TRP A 282 3.14 8.09 -22.61
C TRP A 282 1.68 7.81 -22.93
N ARG A 283 1.42 6.79 -23.76
CA ARG A 283 0.06 6.38 -24.16
C ARG A 283 -0.64 5.53 -23.09
N GLY A 284 0.12 4.74 -22.35
CA GLY A 284 -0.40 3.69 -21.48
C GLY A 284 -0.52 4.07 -20.02
N LEU A 285 0.45 4.75 -19.41
CA LEU A 285 0.43 4.99 -17.97
C LEU A 285 -0.69 5.97 -17.60
N GLU A 286 -1.58 5.50 -16.74
CA GLU A 286 -2.59 6.33 -16.07
C GLU A 286 -2.04 6.92 -14.77
N GLU A 287 -2.59 8.06 -14.34
CA GLU A 287 -2.27 8.62 -13.03
C GLU A 287 -2.84 7.74 -11.91
N THR A 288 -2.03 7.49 -10.89
CA THR A 288 -2.40 6.63 -9.75
C THR A 288 -2.49 7.41 -8.45
N ASN A 289 -1.95 8.62 -8.39
CA ASN A 289 -2.07 9.49 -7.23
C ASN A 289 -3.57 9.76 -6.93
N PRO A 290 -4.09 9.35 -5.76
CA PRO A 290 -5.52 9.46 -5.46
C PRO A 290 -6.07 10.89 -5.43
N LYS A 291 -5.22 11.90 -5.13
CA LYS A 291 -5.64 13.30 -5.07
C LYS A 291 -5.93 13.82 -6.48
N LEU A 292 -4.95 13.67 -7.36
CA LEU A 292 -5.03 14.14 -8.75
C LEU A 292 -6.00 13.30 -9.59
N ALA A 293 -6.10 12.00 -9.34
CA ALA A 293 -7.05 11.14 -10.05
C ALA A 293 -8.52 11.51 -9.77
N LYS A 294 -8.83 12.07 -8.58
CA LYS A 294 -10.17 12.57 -8.25
C LYS A 294 -10.45 13.92 -8.94
N GLU A 295 -9.44 14.78 -9.05
CA GLU A 295 -9.53 16.04 -9.79
C GLU A 295 -9.77 15.80 -11.28
N ASP A 296 -9.02 14.88 -11.90
CA ASP A 296 -9.22 14.47 -13.30
C ASP A 296 -10.63 13.90 -13.57
N ALA A 297 -11.20 13.17 -12.60
CA ALA A 297 -12.53 12.57 -12.71
C ALA A 297 -13.68 13.60 -12.54
N SER A 298 -13.41 14.76 -11.93
CA SER A 298 -14.43 15.78 -11.64
C SER A 298 -14.71 16.76 -12.80
N GLY A 299 -14.06 16.59 -13.96
CA GLY A 299 -14.26 17.41 -15.15
C GLY A 299 -13.70 18.84 -15.04
N PRO A 300 -13.66 19.62 -16.14
CA PRO A 300 -12.96 20.90 -16.20
C PRO A 300 -13.69 22.07 -15.49
N ASN A 301 -14.82 21.84 -14.85
CA ASN A 301 -15.66 22.93 -14.33
C ASN A 301 -15.32 23.27 -12.87
N ARG A 302 -14.20 23.97 -12.65
CA ARG A 302 -13.99 24.79 -11.45
C ARG A 302 -13.31 26.12 -11.77
N ASP A 303 -13.97 27.15 -11.24
CA ASP A 303 -13.59 28.54 -10.93
C ASP A 303 -12.21 29.05 -11.41
N PRO A 304 -12.14 30.10 -12.25
CA PRO A 304 -10.88 30.75 -12.66
C PRO A 304 -10.17 31.51 -11.53
N SER A 305 -10.74 31.60 -10.33
CA SER A 305 -10.19 32.36 -9.21
C SER A 305 -9.18 31.58 -8.36
N GLY A 306 -7.98 31.40 -8.94
CA GLY A 306 -6.72 31.66 -8.24
C GLY A 306 -6.31 30.75 -7.07
N GLN A 307 -5.66 29.63 -7.40
CA GLN A 307 -4.33 29.30 -6.85
C GLN A 307 -3.52 28.70 -8.00
N SER A 308 -2.58 29.47 -8.53
CA SER A 308 -1.62 28.97 -9.52
C SER A 308 -0.88 27.80 -8.91
N THR A 309 -0.95 26.62 -9.53
CA THR A 309 -0.01 25.55 -9.25
C THR A 309 1.39 26.13 -9.41
N PRO A 310 2.23 26.15 -8.36
CA PRO A 310 3.54 26.76 -8.48
C PRO A 310 4.31 26.05 -9.58
N SER A 311 4.99 26.81 -10.42
CA SER A 311 5.76 26.24 -11.51
C SER A 311 6.80 25.27 -10.93
N VAL A 312 7.03 24.15 -11.62
CA VAL A 312 8.06 23.17 -11.24
C VAL A 312 9.40 23.87 -10.99
N VAL A 313 9.70 24.94 -11.73
CA VAL A 313 10.89 25.77 -11.56
C VAL A 313 10.87 26.60 -10.27
N ALA A 314 9.75 27.25 -9.92
CA ALA A 314 9.63 28.03 -8.67
C ALA A 314 9.73 27.14 -7.42
N GLU A 315 9.25 25.90 -7.52
CA GLU A 315 9.26 24.97 -6.43
C GLU A 315 10.55 24.18 -6.31
N LEU A 316 11.13 23.78 -7.45
CA LEU A 316 12.53 23.38 -7.49
C LEU A 316 13.36 24.53 -6.90
N SER A 317 13.18 25.80 -7.27
CA SER A 317 13.93 26.90 -6.64
C SER A 317 13.62 27.10 -5.15
N GLY A 318 12.44 26.70 -4.66
CA GLY A 318 12.15 26.67 -3.23
C GLY A 318 12.84 25.51 -2.50
N VAL A 319 12.98 24.35 -3.15
CA VAL A 319 13.73 23.19 -2.64
C VAL A 319 15.24 23.38 -2.76
N TRP A 320 15.72 24.00 -3.84
CA TRP A 320 17.14 24.27 -4.13
C TRP A 320 17.62 25.60 -3.54
N GLY A 321 16.71 26.53 -3.24
CA GLY A 321 16.95 27.81 -2.57
C GLY A 321 16.79 27.76 -1.06
N GLN A 322 16.45 26.59 -0.51
CA GLN A 322 16.59 26.30 0.91
C GLN A 322 18.07 26.14 1.29
N ASP A 323 18.38 26.44 2.56
CA ASP A 323 19.70 26.32 3.14
C ASP A 323 20.30 24.93 2.79
N TYR A 324 21.59 24.83 2.49
CA TYR A 324 22.21 23.55 2.10
C TYR A 324 22.03 22.44 3.15
N LYS A 325 21.70 22.81 4.39
CA LYS A 325 21.32 21.89 5.48
C LYS A 325 20.02 21.14 5.18
N ASP A 326 19.07 21.76 4.48
CA ASP A 326 17.81 21.14 4.06
C ASP A 326 18.00 20.14 2.91
N TRP A 327 19.11 20.20 2.19
CA TRP A 327 19.47 19.17 1.20
C TRP A 327 19.85 17.84 1.88
N PHE A 328 20.31 17.90 3.13
CA PHE A 328 20.53 16.73 3.99
C PHE A 328 19.29 16.34 4.81
N ALA A 329 18.26 17.19 4.86
CA ALA A 329 17.00 16.88 5.53
C ALA A 329 16.36 15.55 5.11
N PRO A 330 16.44 15.08 3.85
CA PRO A 330 15.95 13.75 3.47
C PRO A 330 16.59 12.58 4.26
N VAL A 331 17.88 12.66 4.59
CA VAL A 331 18.57 11.65 5.44
C VAL A 331 18.15 11.80 6.89
N ILE A 332 17.95 13.02 7.36
CA ILE A 332 17.42 13.31 8.70
C ILE A 332 15.96 12.83 8.80
N HIS A 333 15.17 12.91 7.74
CA HIS A 333 13.77 12.45 7.70
C HIS A 333 13.65 10.93 7.77
N VAL A 334 14.67 10.16 7.36
CA VAL A 334 14.69 8.71 7.63
C VAL A 334 14.63 8.40 9.12
N SER A 335 15.16 9.28 9.98
CA SER A 335 15.04 9.12 11.43
C SER A 335 13.58 9.10 11.90
N GLN A 336 12.65 9.68 11.14
CA GLN A 336 11.21 9.66 11.45
C GLN A 336 10.66 8.23 11.49
N LEU A 337 11.20 7.32 10.68
CA LEU A 337 10.85 5.89 10.72
C LEU A 337 11.28 5.20 12.02
N PHE A 338 12.20 5.81 12.79
CA PHE A 338 12.69 5.29 14.06
C PHE A 338 12.24 6.12 15.28
N SER A 339 11.72 7.34 15.08
CA SER A 339 11.33 8.25 16.17
C SER A 339 9.83 8.40 16.40
N ARG A 340 8.97 8.18 15.38
CA ARG A 340 7.51 8.41 15.49
C ARG A 340 6.72 7.32 16.22
N GLY A 341 7.33 6.19 16.57
CA GLY A 341 6.63 5.14 17.30
C GLY A 341 7.41 3.83 17.40
N SER A 342 7.08 3.02 18.41
CA SER A 342 7.80 1.76 18.66
C SER A 342 7.50 0.69 17.62
N ALA A 343 6.27 0.61 17.10
CA ALA A 343 5.86 -0.31 16.04
C ALA A 343 6.56 0.02 14.72
N LEU A 344 6.50 1.29 14.28
CA LEU A 344 7.16 1.77 13.07
C LEU A 344 8.67 1.49 13.12
N ARG A 345 9.32 1.79 14.26
CA ARG A 345 10.73 1.51 14.49
C ARG A 345 11.10 0.03 14.30
N GLN A 346 10.26 -0.88 14.80
CA GLN A 346 10.50 -2.31 14.63
C GLN A 346 10.32 -2.78 13.19
N ARG A 347 9.29 -2.30 12.49
CA ARG A 347 9.09 -2.60 11.06
C ARG A 347 10.25 -2.06 10.22
N ALA A 348 10.71 -0.85 10.51
CA ALA A 348 11.87 -0.23 9.86
C ALA A 348 13.16 -1.02 10.10
N ALA A 349 13.42 -1.47 11.34
CA ALA A 349 14.57 -2.30 11.66
C ALA A 349 14.53 -3.65 10.92
N LEU A 350 13.38 -4.32 10.87
CA LEU A 350 13.23 -5.56 10.11
C LEU A 350 13.48 -5.35 8.61
N PHE A 351 12.94 -4.26 8.04
CA PHE A 351 13.16 -3.89 6.65
C PHE A 351 14.65 -3.67 6.34
N VAL A 352 15.38 -2.94 7.19
CA VAL A 352 16.83 -2.72 7.06
C VAL A 352 17.59 -4.04 7.04
N LEU A 353 17.29 -4.97 7.97
CA LEU A 353 17.93 -6.28 8.00
C LEU A 353 17.70 -7.05 6.69
N HIS A 354 16.49 -6.97 6.11
CA HIS A 354 16.21 -7.59 4.81
C HIS A 354 16.99 -6.94 3.66
N CYS A 355 17.17 -5.62 3.67
CA CYS A 355 17.97 -4.88 2.69
C CYS A 355 19.45 -5.28 2.73
N CYS A 356 20.02 -5.47 3.93
CA CYS A 356 21.40 -5.93 4.07
C CYS A 356 21.66 -7.28 3.38
N VAL A 357 20.66 -8.16 3.31
CA VAL A 357 20.81 -9.50 2.75
C VAL A 357 20.29 -9.59 1.31
N GLU A 358 19.95 -8.45 0.69
CA GLU A 358 19.39 -8.39 -0.66
C GLU A 358 20.36 -8.92 -1.73
N GLY A 359 19.81 -9.51 -2.80
CA GLY A 359 20.58 -10.19 -3.85
C GLY A 359 21.70 -9.34 -4.44
N LYS A 360 21.51 -8.02 -4.59
CA LYS A 360 22.55 -7.10 -5.08
C LYS A 360 23.77 -7.05 -4.17
N VAL A 361 23.60 -7.07 -2.84
CA VAL A 361 24.71 -7.04 -1.88
C VAL A 361 25.39 -8.40 -1.79
N ILE A 362 24.58 -9.47 -1.83
CA ILE A 362 25.10 -10.84 -1.84
C ILE A 362 25.84 -11.15 -3.15
N GLN A 363 25.45 -10.54 -4.27
CA GLN A 363 26.04 -10.80 -5.58
C GLN A 363 27.54 -10.46 -5.60
N ASP A 364 27.99 -9.42 -4.90
CA ASP A 364 29.41 -9.10 -4.81
C ASP A 364 30.18 -10.22 -4.10
N GLN A 365 29.65 -10.74 -3.00
CA GLN A 365 30.25 -11.88 -2.28
C GLN A 365 30.27 -13.14 -3.16
N VAL A 366 29.17 -13.40 -3.86
CA VAL A 366 29.05 -14.52 -4.81
C VAL A 366 30.09 -14.38 -5.93
N ASN A 367 30.25 -13.19 -6.51
CA ASN A 367 31.25 -12.94 -7.54
C ASN A 367 32.67 -13.23 -7.03
N SER A 368 32.99 -12.83 -5.80
CA SER A 368 34.29 -13.09 -5.18
C SER A 368 34.55 -14.59 -5.00
N VAL A 369 33.56 -15.37 -4.55
CA VAL A 369 33.67 -16.83 -4.42
C VAL A 369 33.74 -17.51 -5.79
N GLN A 370 32.92 -17.09 -6.76
CA GLN A 370 32.97 -17.59 -8.14
C GLN A 370 34.34 -17.37 -8.80
N SER A 371 34.99 -16.24 -8.52
CA SER A 371 36.33 -15.93 -9.03
C SER A 371 37.39 -16.90 -8.49
N GLN A 372 37.25 -17.36 -7.24
CA GLN A 372 38.15 -18.35 -6.63
C GLN A 372 37.87 -19.76 -7.11
N LEU A 373 36.61 -20.06 -7.45
CA LEU A 373 36.22 -21.29 -8.12
C LEU A 373 36.55 -21.29 -9.62
N HIS A 374 37.24 -20.25 -10.11
CA HIS A 374 37.65 -20.08 -11.50
C HIS A 374 36.50 -20.19 -12.51
N TRP A 375 35.31 -19.68 -12.16
CA TRP A 375 34.16 -19.73 -13.05
C TRP A 375 34.35 -18.90 -14.33
N GLU A 376 34.19 -19.57 -15.47
CA GLU A 376 34.17 -18.93 -16.78
C GLU A 376 33.02 -17.91 -16.92
N ALA A 377 33.17 -16.99 -17.88
CA ALA A 377 32.15 -15.99 -18.17
C ALA A 377 30.78 -16.60 -18.52
N GLY A 378 30.78 -17.76 -19.21
CA GLY A 378 29.55 -18.49 -19.53
C GLY A 378 28.81 -19.00 -18.29
N SER A 379 29.53 -19.57 -17.32
CA SER A 379 28.94 -20.06 -16.05
C SER A 379 28.39 -18.91 -15.21
N ARG A 380 29.10 -17.79 -15.14
CA ARG A 380 28.62 -16.56 -14.47
C ARG A 380 27.37 -15.98 -15.13
N SER A 381 27.28 -16.04 -16.47
CA SER A 381 26.09 -15.64 -17.20
C SER A 381 24.89 -16.54 -16.89
N LYS A 382 25.06 -17.87 -16.95
CA LYS A 382 24.01 -18.84 -16.57
C LYS A 382 23.54 -18.64 -15.13
N TRP A 383 24.46 -18.33 -14.22
CA TRP A 383 24.14 -18.01 -12.82
C TRP A 383 23.23 -16.79 -12.72
N MET A 384 23.58 -15.70 -13.40
CA MET A 384 22.78 -14.48 -13.39
C MET A 384 21.38 -14.73 -13.96
N SER A 385 21.25 -15.50 -15.03
CA SER A 385 19.95 -15.88 -15.58
C SER A 385 19.11 -16.72 -14.60
N LEU A 386 19.73 -17.69 -13.92
CA LEU A 386 19.03 -18.51 -12.93
C LEU A 386 18.63 -17.69 -11.69
N HIS A 387 19.47 -16.77 -11.25
CA HIS A 387 19.10 -15.81 -10.20
C HIS A 387 17.96 -14.88 -10.63
N GLY A 388 17.92 -14.46 -11.90
CA GLY A 388 16.77 -13.78 -12.48
C GLY A 388 15.49 -14.62 -12.42
N ALA A 389 15.57 -15.91 -12.71
CA ALA A 389 14.45 -16.84 -12.58
C ALA A 389 13.98 -17.01 -11.12
N VAL A 390 14.91 -16.97 -10.17
CA VAL A 390 14.60 -16.95 -8.74
C VAL A 390 13.74 -15.73 -8.37
N LEU A 391 14.09 -14.55 -8.86
CA LEU A 391 13.30 -13.33 -8.63
C LEU A 391 11.93 -13.38 -9.32
N SER A 392 11.83 -14.08 -10.46
CA SER A 392 10.56 -14.33 -11.16
C SER A 392 9.54 -15.17 -10.37
N ALA A 393 9.97 -15.85 -9.30
CA ALA A 393 9.07 -16.61 -8.43
C ALA A 393 8.17 -15.71 -7.54
N GLY A 394 8.42 -14.39 -7.49
CA GLY A 394 7.63 -13.44 -6.70
C GLY A 394 6.13 -13.45 -7.01
N SER A 395 5.73 -13.78 -8.24
CA SER A 395 4.31 -13.88 -8.65
C SER A 395 3.56 -14.98 -7.91
N PHE A 396 4.24 -16.07 -7.55
CA PHE A 396 3.65 -17.20 -6.82
C PHE A 396 3.63 -16.96 -5.31
N CYS A 397 4.50 -16.08 -4.82
CA CYS A 397 4.59 -15.77 -3.40
C CYS A 397 3.29 -15.15 -2.88
N GLY A 398 2.56 -14.39 -3.70
CA GLY A 398 1.30 -13.77 -3.29
C GLY A 398 0.25 -14.77 -2.80
N ASP A 399 0.14 -15.93 -3.45
CA ASP A 399 -0.79 -16.99 -3.03
C ASP A 399 -0.34 -17.66 -1.73
N LEU A 400 0.97 -17.79 -1.51
CA LEU A 400 1.51 -18.28 -0.25
C LEU A 400 1.24 -17.30 0.90
N VAL A 401 1.40 -15.99 0.67
CA VAL A 401 1.05 -14.97 1.67
C VAL A 401 -0.44 -15.06 2.00
N ARG A 402 -1.32 -15.22 1.01
CA ARG A 402 -2.78 -15.38 1.21
C ARG A 402 -3.14 -16.61 2.03
N ARG A 403 -2.49 -17.75 1.75
CA ARG A 403 -2.79 -19.05 2.38
C ARG A 403 -2.27 -19.16 3.81
N PHE A 404 -1.02 -18.74 4.05
CA PHE A 404 -0.34 -18.96 5.33
C PHE A 404 -0.32 -17.71 6.24
N GLY A 405 -0.70 -16.54 5.69
CA GLY A 405 -0.56 -15.27 6.38
C GLY A 405 0.87 -14.74 6.36
N GLU A 406 1.00 -13.45 6.69
CA GLU A 406 2.24 -12.68 6.54
C GLU A 406 3.37 -13.16 7.47
N HIS A 407 3.04 -13.53 8.72
CA HIS A 407 4.03 -13.99 9.69
C HIS A 407 4.62 -15.35 9.35
N GLN A 408 3.79 -16.34 8.99
CA GLN A 408 4.27 -17.68 8.63
C GLN A 408 5.04 -17.66 7.31
N PHE A 409 4.57 -16.86 6.34
CA PHE A 409 5.31 -16.64 5.10
C PHE A 409 6.71 -16.09 5.35
N LEU A 410 6.86 -15.09 6.23
CA LEU A 410 8.18 -14.56 6.60
C LEU A 410 9.08 -15.60 7.25
N VAL A 411 8.56 -16.44 8.17
CA VAL A 411 9.32 -17.55 8.77
C VAL A 411 9.83 -18.49 7.67
N ALA A 412 8.97 -18.87 6.74
CA ALA A 412 9.35 -19.74 5.62
C ALA A 412 10.43 -19.09 4.73
N CYS A 413 10.31 -17.78 4.43
CA CYS A 413 11.36 -17.05 3.72
C CYS A 413 12.69 -17.00 4.49
N HIS A 414 12.67 -16.82 5.81
CA HIS A 414 13.87 -16.82 6.64
C HIS A 414 14.54 -18.20 6.67
N LEU A 415 13.78 -19.27 6.93
CA LEU A 415 14.29 -20.64 6.91
C LEU A 415 14.89 -21.00 5.54
N ALA A 416 14.20 -20.65 4.45
CA ALA A 416 14.70 -20.87 3.11
C ALA A 416 15.97 -20.04 2.82
N SER A 417 16.03 -18.79 3.30
CA SER A 417 17.24 -17.95 3.19
C SER A 417 18.42 -18.56 3.95
N LEU A 418 18.21 -19.09 5.16
CA LEU A 418 19.24 -19.79 5.94
C LEU A 418 19.78 -20.99 5.15
N GLY A 419 18.90 -21.83 4.61
CA GLY A 419 19.29 -22.97 3.78
C GLY A 419 20.12 -22.53 2.56
N GLY A 420 19.69 -21.47 1.86
CA GLY A 420 20.41 -20.91 0.72
C GLY A 420 21.82 -20.45 1.06
N PHE A 421 21.98 -19.67 2.12
CA PHE A 421 23.30 -19.15 2.52
C PHE A 421 24.21 -20.23 3.12
N LEU A 422 23.67 -21.23 3.81
CA LEU A 422 24.45 -22.38 4.27
C LEU A 422 24.94 -23.25 3.09
N TRP A 423 24.15 -23.40 2.03
CA TRP A 423 24.64 -24.01 0.79
C TRP A 423 25.71 -23.17 0.10
N PHE A 424 25.55 -21.84 0.06
CA PHE A 424 26.58 -20.95 -0.46
C PHE A 424 27.90 -21.06 0.34
N LYS A 425 27.82 -21.16 1.68
CA LYS A 425 28.99 -21.44 2.54
C LYS A 425 29.67 -22.76 2.19
N ARG A 426 28.92 -23.78 1.77
CA ARG A 426 29.44 -25.06 1.26
C ARG A 426 29.94 -25.00 -0.18
N GLN A 427 30.00 -23.81 -0.79
CA GLN A 427 30.35 -23.58 -2.20
C GLN A 427 29.38 -24.22 -3.21
N LEU A 428 28.21 -24.67 -2.73
CA LEU A 428 27.14 -25.25 -3.54
C LEU A 428 26.20 -24.16 -4.05
N LEU A 429 26.76 -23.20 -4.78
CA LEU A 429 26.06 -21.99 -5.23
C LEU A 429 24.77 -22.34 -6.00
N TRP A 430 24.84 -23.26 -6.96
CA TRP A 430 23.67 -23.62 -7.78
C TRP A 430 22.51 -24.17 -6.95
N LEU A 431 22.79 -25.05 -5.98
CA LEU A 431 21.78 -25.62 -5.09
C LEU A 431 21.21 -24.58 -4.12
N GLY A 432 22.04 -23.64 -3.66
CA GLY A 432 21.61 -22.57 -2.78
C GLY A 432 20.60 -21.60 -3.40
N LEU A 433 20.48 -21.55 -4.74
CA LEU A 433 19.45 -20.76 -5.41
C LEU A 433 18.03 -21.33 -5.24
N LEU A 434 17.89 -22.66 -5.10
CA LEU A 434 16.59 -23.31 -4.95
C LEU A 434 15.80 -22.79 -3.73
N PRO A 435 16.33 -22.80 -2.50
CA PRO A 435 15.58 -22.25 -1.37
C PRO A 435 15.46 -20.72 -1.45
N LEU A 436 16.34 -20.02 -2.19
CA LEU A 436 16.19 -18.59 -2.43
C LEU A 436 15.02 -18.22 -3.35
N LEU A 437 14.38 -19.19 -4.03
CA LEU A 437 13.08 -19.00 -4.72
C LEU A 437 12.05 -18.38 -3.78
N LEU A 438 11.97 -18.87 -2.54
CA LEU A 438 11.12 -18.30 -1.50
C LEU A 438 11.87 -17.26 -0.66
N GLY A 439 13.15 -17.54 -0.33
CA GLY A 439 13.92 -16.69 0.58
C GLY A 439 14.13 -15.25 0.09
N SER A 440 14.19 -15.04 -1.23
CA SER A 440 14.37 -13.70 -1.82
C SER A 440 13.13 -12.79 -1.66
N SER A 441 11.95 -13.36 -1.43
CA SER A 441 10.67 -12.65 -1.37
C SER A 441 10.29 -12.13 0.03
N ARG A 442 11.17 -12.25 1.03
CA ARG A 442 10.95 -11.68 2.38
C ARG A 442 10.65 -10.18 2.40
N ARG A 443 11.15 -9.41 1.42
CA ARG A 443 10.91 -7.96 1.33
C ARG A 443 9.47 -7.61 0.95
N LEU A 444 8.69 -8.55 0.41
CA LEU A 444 7.31 -8.29 0.03
C LEU A 444 6.47 -7.88 1.25
N VAL A 445 6.56 -8.67 2.32
CA VAL A 445 5.82 -8.43 3.57
C VAL A 445 6.42 -7.28 4.38
N SER A 446 7.74 -7.23 4.56
CA SER A 446 8.34 -6.15 5.36
C SER A 446 8.14 -4.76 4.74
N SER A 447 8.11 -4.68 3.40
CA SER A 447 7.77 -3.43 2.69
C SER A 447 6.32 -3.03 2.95
N ALA A 448 5.38 -3.97 2.87
CA ALA A 448 3.97 -3.71 3.12
C ALA A 448 3.69 -3.25 4.56
N TRP A 449 4.32 -3.90 5.54
CA TRP A 449 4.23 -3.51 6.94
C TRP A 449 4.78 -2.11 7.20
N LEU A 450 5.95 -1.79 6.63
CA LEU A 450 6.57 -0.49 6.82
C LEU A 450 5.73 0.63 6.16
N LEU A 451 5.18 0.37 4.97
CA LEU A 451 4.27 1.30 4.30
C LEU A 451 3.03 1.57 5.15
N GLN A 452 2.38 0.52 5.63
CA GLN A 452 1.16 0.63 6.43
C GLN A 452 1.40 1.41 7.72
N GLU A 453 2.44 1.05 8.49
CA GLU A 453 2.73 1.75 9.75
C GLU A 453 3.25 3.17 9.53
N GLY A 454 3.95 3.43 8.42
CA GLY A 454 4.34 4.79 8.06
C GLY A 454 3.12 5.68 7.81
N CYS A 455 2.11 5.15 7.11
CA CYS A 455 0.86 5.85 6.86
C CYS A 455 0.05 6.07 8.16
N HIS A 456 -0.02 5.06 9.04
CA HIS A 456 -0.65 5.21 10.37
C HIS A 456 0.07 6.26 11.23
N ALA A 457 1.38 6.43 11.06
CA ALA A 457 2.17 7.48 11.71
C ALA A 457 2.06 8.87 11.01
N GLY A 458 1.10 9.03 10.09
CA GLY A 458 0.78 10.29 9.42
C GLY A 458 1.72 10.69 8.28
N LEU A 459 2.50 9.76 7.72
CA LEU A 459 3.36 10.02 6.56
C LEU A 459 2.62 9.78 5.24
N GLY A 460 3.01 10.51 4.18
CA GLY A 460 2.47 10.30 2.84
C GLY A 460 2.91 8.95 2.24
N ARG A 461 2.10 8.34 1.36
CA ARG A 461 2.45 7.04 0.74
C ARG A 461 3.73 7.12 -0.09
N GLY A 462 3.86 8.13 -0.96
CA GLY A 462 5.07 8.33 -1.75
C GLY A 462 6.27 8.74 -0.91
N GLU A 463 6.05 9.52 0.15
CA GLU A 463 7.05 9.82 1.17
C GLU A 463 7.60 8.56 1.84
N VAL A 464 6.75 7.67 2.35
CA VAL A 464 7.20 6.42 3.00
C VAL A 464 7.97 5.54 2.02
N VAL A 465 7.49 5.38 0.78
CA VAL A 465 8.21 4.61 -0.25
C VAL A 465 9.55 5.26 -0.59
N GLY A 466 9.64 6.59 -0.62
CA GLY A 466 10.89 7.33 -0.80
C GLY A 466 11.88 7.10 0.34
N LEU A 467 11.41 7.14 1.59
CA LEU A 467 12.23 6.85 2.79
C LEU A 467 12.69 5.38 2.81
N MET A 468 11.86 4.44 2.38
CA MET A 468 12.23 3.04 2.21
C MET A 468 13.35 2.87 1.19
N ALA A 469 13.29 3.60 0.06
CA ALA A 469 14.34 3.56 -0.94
C ALA A 469 15.67 4.12 -0.41
N THR A 470 15.64 5.20 0.37
CA THR A 470 16.84 5.72 1.07
C THR A 470 17.39 4.72 2.08
N LEU A 471 16.54 4.11 2.91
CA LEU A 471 16.97 3.07 3.85
C LEU A 471 17.64 1.90 3.14
N ARG A 472 17.07 1.45 2.02
CA ARG A 472 17.67 0.40 1.20
C ARG A 472 19.04 0.84 0.66
N ALA A 473 19.15 2.03 0.08
CA ALA A 473 20.41 2.54 -0.47
C ALA A 473 21.51 2.67 0.63
N ALA A 474 21.15 3.20 1.80
CA ALA A 474 22.05 3.28 2.95
C ALA A 474 22.50 1.89 3.42
N SER A 475 21.56 0.96 3.55
CA SER A 475 21.83 -0.41 3.98
C SER A 475 22.75 -1.14 2.99
N GLU A 476 22.51 -1.00 1.69
CA GLU A 476 23.38 -1.55 0.64
C GLU A 476 24.79 -1.00 0.74
N ALA A 477 24.95 0.33 0.84
CA ALA A 477 26.27 0.97 0.89
C ALA A 477 27.07 0.54 2.13
N ILE A 478 26.44 0.58 3.31
CA ILE A 478 27.08 0.20 4.58
C ILE A 478 27.42 -1.29 4.55
N PHE A 479 26.48 -2.14 4.16
CA PHE A 479 26.65 -3.58 4.27
C PHE A 479 27.58 -4.16 3.20
N SER A 480 27.67 -3.57 2.00
CA SER A 480 28.72 -3.91 1.03
C SER A 480 30.13 -3.72 1.61
N PHE A 481 30.36 -2.64 2.37
CA PHE A 481 31.64 -2.41 3.05
C PHE A 481 31.91 -3.42 4.17
N VAL A 482 30.89 -3.72 5.00
CA VAL A 482 31.01 -4.74 6.06
C VAL A 482 31.30 -6.12 5.45
N SER A 483 30.60 -6.47 4.37
CA SER A 483 30.77 -7.73 3.63
C SER A 483 32.17 -7.87 3.04
N GLN A 484 32.71 -6.79 2.47
CA GLN A 484 34.08 -6.78 1.94
C GLN A 484 35.11 -7.07 3.04
N LYS A 485 34.98 -6.44 4.22
CA LYS A 485 35.86 -6.73 5.37
C LYS A 485 35.70 -8.16 5.89
N ALA A 486 34.47 -8.67 5.90
CA ALA A 486 34.21 -10.06 6.28
C ALA A 486 34.86 -11.05 5.30
N PHE A 487 34.80 -10.75 4.00
CA PHE A 487 35.46 -11.54 2.96
C PHE A 487 36.98 -11.52 3.11
N GLU A 488 37.60 -10.35 3.32
CA GLU A 488 39.04 -10.24 3.54
C GLU A 488 39.53 -11.08 4.74
N ARG A 489 38.76 -11.07 5.84
CA ARG A 489 39.03 -11.95 6.99
C ARG A 489 38.88 -13.42 6.64
N ALA A 490 37.83 -13.77 5.90
CA ALA A 490 37.56 -15.14 5.48
C ALA A 490 38.67 -15.68 4.54
N VAL A 491 39.18 -14.85 3.63
CA VAL A 491 40.33 -15.17 2.77
C VAL A 491 41.61 -15.37 3.57
N LYS A 492 41.91 -14.48 4.55
CA LYS A 492 43.06 -14.65 5.45
C LYS A 492 42.99 -15.94 6.26
N ALA A 493 41.78 -16.37 6.63
CA ALA A 493 41.53 -17.65 7.30
C ALA A 493 41.48 -18.85 6.33
N GLN A 494 41.81 -18.67 5.05
CA GLN A 494 41.74 -19.70 3.99
C GLN A 494 40.35 -20.35 3.83
N GLN A 495 39.28 -19.67 4.27
CA GLN A 495 37.91 -20.14 4.18
C GLN A 495 37.00 -19.05 3.61
N PRO A 496 37.18 -18.64 2.34
CA PRO A 496 36.49 -17.50 1.75
C PRO A 496 34.97 -17.62 1.70
N ALA A 497 34.45 -18.85 1.59
CA ALA A 497 33.01 -19.12 1.61
C ALA A 497 32.36 -18.81 2.98
N ASN A 498 33.15 -18.63 4.05
CA ASN A 498 32.62 -18.15 5.34
C ASN A 498 32.09 -16.71 5.29
N VAL A 499 32.31 -15.96 4.20
CA VAL A 499 31.65 -14.67 3.99
C VAL A 499 30.12 -14.78 4.11
N PHE A 500 29.55 -15.94 3.73
CA PHE A 500 28.11 -16.20 3.82
C PHE A 500 27.58 -16.44 5.24
N LEU A 501 28.45 -16.58 6.26
CA LEU A 501 28.01 -16.62 7.66
C LEU A 501 27.40 -15.29 8.10
N LEU A 502 27.86 -14.17 7.54
CA LEU A 502 27.33 -12.85 7.85
C LEU A 502 25.85 -12.69 7.44
N PRO A 503 25.45 -12.96 6.17
CA PRO A 503 24.04 -12.96 5.82
C PRO A 503 23.23 -14.04 6.54
N THR A 504 23.81 -15.21 6.87
CA THR A 504 23.14 -16.20 7.74
C THR A 504 22.79 -15.62 9.10
N ALA A 505 23.75 -14.97 9.77
CA ALA A 505 23.54 -14.34 11.08
C ALA A 505 22.49 -13.22 11.03
N LEU A 506 22.49 -12.42 9.95
CA LEU A 506 21.48 -11.39 9.75
C LEU A 506 20.06 -11.96 9.59
N ILE A 507 19.89 -13.11 8.91
CA ILE A 507 18.58 -13.74 8.80
C ILE A 507 18.09 -14.28 10.15
N LEU A 508 18.99 -14.84 10.97
CA LEU A 508 18.63 -15.21 12.35
C LEU A 508 18.19 -13.98 13.16
N LEU A 509 18.88 -12.86 13.00
CA LEU A 509 18.49 -11.60 13.63
C LEU A 509 17.15 -11.07 13.08
N SER A 510 16.90 -11.17 11.78
CA SER A 510 15.61 -10.84 11.17
C SER A 510 14.48 -11.67 11.75
N GLU A 511 14.69 -12.98 11.94
CA GLU A 511 13.70 -13.86 12.55
C GLU A 511 13.46 -13.55 14.03
N ALA A 512 14.52 -13.20 14.78
CA ALA A 512 14.38 -12.75 16.17
C ALA A 512 13.57 -11.43 16.26
N VAL A 513 13.82 -10.47 15.37
CA VAL A 513 13.05 -9.21 15.31
C VAL A 513 11.60 -9.47 14.88
N ARG A 514 11.36 -10.30 13.86
CA ARG A 514 10.01 -10.70 13.43
C ARG A 514 9.25 -11.39 14.57
N THR A 515 9.91 -12.29 15.29
CA THR A 515 9.33 -12.99 16.45
C THR A 515 8.97 -12.01 17.55
N ARG A 516 9.84 -11.03 17.87
CA ARG A 516 9.50 -9.96 18.82
C ARG A 516 8.29 -9.14 18.39
N ILE A 517 8.15 -8.85 17.09
CA ILE A 517 6.97 -8.14 16.56
C ILE A 517 5.72 -9.00 16.69
N ALA A 518 5.78 -10.28 16.34
CA ALA A 518 4.67 -11.23 16.50
C ALA A 518 4.27 -11.36 17.97
N LEU A 519 5.24 -11.59 18.86
CA LEU A 519 5.00 -11.68 20.29
C LEU A 519 4.41 -10.38 20.83
N ARG A 520 4.83 -9.18 20.40
CA ARG A 520 4.16 -7.94 20.83
C ARG A 520 2.73 -7.81 20.31
N ALA A 521 2.43 -8.34 19.13
CA ALA A 521 1.06 -8.37 18.62
C ALA A 521 0.20 -9.42 19.36
N ASP A 522 0.80 -10.55 19.76
CA ASP A 522 0.10 -11.63 20.49
C ASP A 522 -0.03 -11.30 21.98
N VAL A 523 1.04 -10.85 22.62
CA VAL A 523 1.05 -10.26 23.96
C VAL A 523 0.24 -8.99 23.97
N GLY A 524 0.23 -8.19 22.90
CA GLY A 524 -0.73 -7.12 22.70
C GLY A 524 -2.14 -7.68 22.74
N ARG A 525 -2.50 -8.68 21.92
CA ARG A 525 -3.84 -9.30 21.95
C ARG A 525 -4.21 -9.99 23.29
N GLN A 526 -3.24 -10.54 24.01
CA GLN A 526 -3.42 -11.27 25.29
C GLN A 526 -3.42 -10.34 26.51
N LEU A 527 -2.53 -9.35 26.56
CA LEU A 527 -2.55 -8.22 27.52
C LEU A 527 -3.66 -7.23 27.19
N LEU A 528 -4.18 -7.25 25.95
CA LEU A 528 -5.45 -6.66 25.55
C LEU A 528 -6.60 -7.68 25.64
N GLY A 529 -6.43 -8.85 26.29
CA GLY A 529 -7.50 -9.68 26.88
C GLY A 529 -8.77 -9.72 26.06
N ILE A 530 -8.55 -9.80 24.74
CA ILE A 530 -9.58 -9.83 23.73
C ILE A 530 -10.08 -11.26 23.85
N GLY A 531 -10.94 -11.49 24.84
CA GLY A 531 -11.62 -12.75 25.02
C GLY A 531 -12.40 -13.07 23.74
N ASP A 532 -12.58 -14.37 23.49
CA ASP A 532 -13.17 -14.95 22.27
C ASP A 532 -14.65 -14.55 22.00
N SER A 533 -15.19 -13.53 22.65
CA SER A 533 -16.59 -13.10 22.54
C SER A 533 -16.75 -11.74 21.84
N PHE A 534 -16.20 -11.61 20.64
CA PHE A 534 -16.57 -10.54 19.71
C PHE A 534 -17.35 -11.12 18.54
N TRP A 535 -18.26 -10.34 17.97
CA TRP A 535 -18.96 -10.72 16.75
C TRP A 535 -18.90 -9.60 15.74
N SER A 536 -19.03 -9.97 14.46
CA SER A 536 -19.06 -9.00 13.37
C SER A 536 -20.42 -8.96 12.73
N VAL A 537 -20.90 -7.76 12.45
CA VAL A 537 -22.12 -7.49 11.67
C VAL A 537 -21.76 -6.67 10.45
N THR A 538 -22.46 -6.89 9.35
CA THR A 538 -22.40 -6.00 8.18
C THR A 538 -23.77 -5.38 7.97
N LEU A 539 -23.84 -4.06 8.08
CA LEU A 539 -25.04 -3.27 7.90
C LEU A 539 -24.97 -2.55 6.54
N GLN A 540 -26.11 -2.43 5.87
CA GLN A 540 -26.22 -1.75 4.58
C GLN A 540 -27.43 -0.82 4.62
N ARG A 541 -27.19 0.44 4.26
CA ARG A 541 -28.07 1.60 4.41
C ARG A 541 -28.40 2.19 3.05
N GLU A 542 -29.67 2.49 2.81
CA GLU A 542 -30.11 3.29 1.65
C GLU A 542 -29.89 4.80 1.90
N ASP A 543 -29.78 5.63 0.85
CA ASP A 543 -29.33 7.03 0.98
C ASP A 543 -30.20 7.91 1.91
N SER A 544 -31.47 7.54 2.14
CA SER A 544 -32.41 8.21 3.04
C SER A 544 -32.49 7.61 4.46
N GLU A 545 -31.85 6.47 4.70
CA GLU A 545 -31.90 5.77 5.98
C GLU A 545 -30.83 6.28 6.95
N VAL A 546 -31.11 6.19 8.25
CA VAL A 546 -30.13 6.40 9.33
C VAL A 546 -29.79 5.05 9.97
N TRP A 547 -28.58 4.92 10.53
CA TRP A 547 -28.18 3.68 11.20
C TRP A 547 -29.10 3.32 12.37
N GLY A 548 -29.73 4.31 13.02
CA GLY A 548 -30.63 4.07 14.15
C GLY A 548 -29.91 3.68 15.44
N MET A 549 -28.65 4.08 15.59
CA MET A 549 -27.88 3.95 16.83
C MET A 549 -27.25 5.31 17.18
N GLU A 550 -27.31 5.68 18.45
CA GLU A 550 -26.58 6.82 19.01
C GLU A 550 -25.25 6.32 19.58
N LEU A 551 -24.17 7.00 19.22
CA LEU A 551 -22.81 6.61 19.60
C LEU A 551 -22.16 7.64 20.50
N ASP A 552 -21.40 7.15 21.47
CA ASP A 552 -20.57 7.95 22.36
C ASP A 552 -19.09 7.78 22.00
N LEU A 553 -18.41 8.91 21.84
CA LEU A 553 -17.01 9.06 21.42
C LEU A 553 -16.10 9.50 22.59
N LEU A 554 -16.56 9.41 23.85
CA LEU A 554 -15.77 9.81 25.03
C LEU A 554 -14.49 8.98 25.20
N ASP A 555 -14.52 7.72 24.78
CA ASP A 555 -13.32 6.89 24.73
C ASP A 555 -12.56 7.22 23.43
N PRO A 556 -11.28 7.66 23.49
CA PRO A 556 -10.53 8.01 22.30
C PRO A 556 -10.26 6.82 21.38
N ALA A 557 -10.34 5.58 21.87
CA ALA A 557 -9.99 4.37 21.13
C ALA A 557 -11.21 3.56 20.66
N LEU A 558 -12.36 3.67 21.35
CA LEU A 558 -13.54 2.83 21.14
C LEU A 558 -14.82 3.66 20.99
N LEU A 559 -15.78 3.18 20.20
CA LEU A 559 -17.14 3.72 20.16
C LEU A 559 -18.04 2.88 21.07
N GLN A 560 -19.00 3.50 21.75
CA GLN A 560 -20.03 2.78 22.50
C GLN A 560 -21.43 3.09 21.97
N VAL A 561 -22.28 2.08 21.87
CA VAL A 561 -23.70 2.25 21.55
C VAL A 561 -24.44 2.74 22.79
N CYS A 562 -24.92 3.98 22.80
CA CYS A 562 -25.67 4.55 23.92
C CYS A 562 -27.13 4.08 23.92
N ARG A 563 -27.74 4.18 22.75
CA ARG A 563 -29.17 3.97 22.57
C ARG A 563 -29.45 3.54 21.14
N LEU A 564 -30.48 2.73 20.99
CA LEU A 564 -31.07 2.41 19.69
C LEU A 564 -32.29 3.29 19.46
N VAL A 565 -32.40 3.82 18.24
CA VAL A 565 -33.55 4.60 17.79
C VAL A 565 -34.60 3.61 17.28
N PRO A 566 -35.84 3.65 17.81
CA PRO A 566 -36.93 2.80 17.34
C PRO A 566 -37.14 2.94 15.83
N ASP A 567 -37.49 1.84 15.16
CA ASP A 567 -37.69 1.77 13.69
C ASP A 567 -36.44 2.11 12.86
N GLY A 568 -35.28 2.18 13.50
CA GLY A 568 -33.98 2.39 12.86
C GLY A 568 -33.44 1.14 12.16
N LEU A 569 -32.42 1.31 11.33
CA LEU A 569 -31.80 0.20 10.57
C LEU A 569 -31.27 -0.91 11.50
N VAL A 570 -30.66 -0.54 12.62
CA VAL A 570 -30.16 -1.49 13.62
C VAL A 570 -31.29 -2.24 14.33
N ASP A 571 -32.42 -1.58 14.57
CA ASP A 571 -33.60 -2.18 15.18
C ASP A 571 -34.18 -3.27 14.26
N ARG A 572 -34.37 -2.92 12.97
CA ARG A 572 -34.75 -3.90 11.93
C ARG A 572 -33.73 -5.03 11.77
N TYR A 573 -32.43 -4.73 11.89
CA TYR A 573 -31.40 -5.77 11.88
C TYR A 573 -31.57 -6.73 13.06
N ASN A 574 -31.81 -6.20 14.26
CA ASN A 574 -31.97 -7.00 15.48
C ASN A 574 -33.17 -7.95 15.41
N GLU A 575 -34.26 -7.56 14.75
CA GLU A 575 -35.43 -8.43 14.51
C GLU A 575 -35.11 -9.66 13.64
N THR A 576 -34.06 -9.58 12.81
CA THR A 576 -33.69 -10.64 11.85
C THR A 576 -32.65 -11.62 12.37
N VAL A 577 -32.07 -11.38 13.56
CA VAL A 577 -30.98 -12.17 14.12
C VAL A 577 -31.30 -12.69 15.52
N SER A 578 -30.61 -13.75 15.93
CA SER A 578 -30.68 -14.30 17.29
C SER A 578 -30.20 -13.28 18.33
N GLU A 579 -30.76 -13.34 19.55
CA GLU A 579 -30.47 -12.42 20.68
C GLU A 579 -28.96 -12.22 20.94
N GLU A 580 -28.17 -13.28 20.80
CA GLU A 580 -26.70 -13.25 20.97
C GLU A 580 -25.98 -12.33 19.97
N LYS A 581 -26.57 -12.09 18.79
CA LYS A 581 -25.98 -11.29 17.70
C LYS A 581 -26.61 -9.91 17.55
N GLN A 582 -27.66 -9.61 18.33
CA GLN A 582 -28.31 -8.31 18.32
C GLN A 582 -27.36 -7.24 18.85
N ILE A 583 -27.29 -6.09 18.19
CA ILE A 583 -26.59 -4.91 18.71
C ILE A 583 -27.46 -4.33 19.82
N GLN A 584 -26.91 -4.11 21.00
CA GLN A 584 -27.62 -3.59 22.16
C GLN A 584 -26.98 -2.30 22.67
N ALA A 585 -27.76 -1.51 23.39
CA ALA A 585 -27.21 -0.41 24.17
C ALA A 585 -26.18 -0.95 25.17
N GLY A 586 -25.03 -0.29 25.26
CA GLY A 586 -23.89 -0.68 26.08
C GLY A 586 -22.78 -1.43 25.30
N ASP A 587 -23.05 -1.94 24.10
CA ASP A 587 -22.05 -2.62 23.28
C ASP A 587 -20.89 -1.69 22.87
N PHE A 588 -19.69 -2.25 22.87
CA PHE A 588 -18.49 -1.58 22.36
C PHE A 588 -18.26 -1.95 20.91
N ILE A 589 -18.04 -0.96 20.05
CA ILE A 589 -17.60 -1.15 18.69
C ILE A 589 -16.06 -1.02 18.68
N LEU A 590 -15.41 -2.16 18.48
CA LEU A 590 -13.95 -2.29 18.45
C LEU A 590 -13.36 -1.88 17.10
N GLN A 591 -14.13 -2.10 16.03
CA GLN A 591 -13.69 -1.84 14.66
C GLN A 591 -14.86 -1.46 13.76
N VAL A 592 -14.66 -0.44 12.93
CA VAL A 592 -15.55 -0.05 11.84
C VAL A 592 -14.81 -0.24 10.52
N ASN A 593 -15.33 -1.12 9.67
CA ASN A 593 -14.71 -1.61 8.44
C ASN A 593 -13.32 -2.22 8.67
N ARG A 594 -12.26 -1.43 8.52
CA ARG A 594 -10.85 -1.81 8.77
C ARG A 594 -10.17 -0.87 9.77
N THR A 595 -10.90 0.08 10.32
CA THR A 595 -10.41 1.12 11.24
C THR A 595 -10.66 0.70 12.68
N THR A 596 -9.64 0.82 13.53
CA THR A 596 -9.64 0.43 14.95
C THR A 596 -8.73 1.39 15.73
N GLY A 597 -8.97 1.54 17.04
CA GLY A 597 -8.05 2.24 17.95
C GLY A 597 -8.13 3.77 17.94
N GLU A 598 -9.02 4.36 17.15
CA GLU A 598 -9.34 5.79 17.17
C GLU A 598 -10.85 6.00 16.90
N ALA A 599 -11.58 6.50 17.90
CA ALA A 599 -13.05 6.60 17.85
C ALA A 599 -13.55 7.59 16.80
N SER A 600 -12.89 8.75 16.63
CA SER A 600 -13.18 9.73 15.58
C SER A 600 -13.04 9.12 14.19
N ALA A 601 -11.90 8.46 13.91
CA ALA A 601 -11.65 7.82 12.63
C ALA A 601 -12.62 6.67 12.34
N MET A 602 -13.06 5.95 13.37
CA MET A 602 -14.11 4.93 13.25
C MET A 602 -15.49 5.55 12.95
N ALA A 603 -15.83 6.68 13.59
CA ALA A 603 -17.08 7.39 13.33
C ALA A 603 -17.14 7.93 11.89
N ASP A 604 -16.03 8.45 11.36
CA ASP A 604 -15.94 8.90 9.95
C ASP A 604 -16.26 7.78 8.95
N GLN A 605 -15.91 6.52 9.28
CA GLN A 605 -16.20 5.37 8.44
C GLN A 605 -17.68 4.98 8.41
N LEU A 606 -18.51 5.50 9.32
CA LEU A 606 -19.94 5.27 9.34
C LEU A 606 -20.69 6.09 8.27
N GLY A 607 -20.01 6.99 7.57
CA GLY A 607 -20.61 7.76 6.48
C GLY A 607 -20.99 6.93 5.24
N GLY A 608 -20.42 5.72 5.08
CA GLY A 608 -20.66 4.86 3.92
C GLY A 608 -22.07 4.25 3.85
N SER A 609 -22.45 3.72 2.68
CA SER A 609 -23.71 2.97 2.50
C SER A 609 -23.61 1.53 3.00
N LYS A 610 -22.40 1.02 3.24
CA LYS A 610 -22.16 -0.33 3.79
C LYS A 610 -21.05 -0.27 4.81
N VAL A 611 -21.31 -0.83 5.99
CA VAL A 611 -20.39 -0.82 7.12
C VAL A 611 -20.29 -2.20 7.74
N ARG A 612 -19.07 -2.65 8.01
CA ARG A 612 -18.82 -3.82 8.85
C ARG A 612 -18.41 -3.38 10.25
N LEU A 613 -19.17 -3.75 11.27
CA LEU A 613 -18.85 -3.47 12.67
C LEU A 613 -18.30 -4.75 13.32
N THR A 614 -17.29 -4.61 14.17
CA THR A 614 -16.88 -5.66 15.12
C THR A 614 -17.22 -5.18 16.51
N LEU A 615 -18.09 -5.92 17.19
CA LEU A 615 -18.66 -5.55 18.48
C LEU A 615 -18.22 -6.51 19.57
N GLN A 616 -18.26 -5.99 20.80
CA GLN A 616 -18.04 -6.75 22.03
C GLN A 616 -19.08 -6.34 23.07
N ARG A 617 -19.62 -7.34 23.77
CA ARG A 617 -20.54 -7.11 24.90
C ARG A 617 -19.78 -6.46 26.05
N PRO A 618 -20.38 -5.51 26.79
CA PRO A 618 -19.75 -4.92 27.96
C PRO A 618 -19.53 -5.97 29.05
N LEU A 619 -18.34 -5.95 29.66
CA LEU A 619 -18.08 -6.72 30.88
C LEU A 619 -18.51 -5.89 32.08
N TRP A 620 -19.50 -6.39 32.82
CA TRP A 620 -20.08 -5.70 33.97
C TRP A 620 -19.29 -5.99 35.25
N HIS A 621 -18.91 -4.93 35.95
CA HIS A 621 -18.27 -5.00 37.27
C HIS A 621 -19.02 -4.13 38.27
N ARG A 622 -19.22 -4.63 39.49
CA ARG A 622 -19.76 -3.85 40.60
C ARG A 622 -18.63 -3.51 41.55
N VAL A 623 -18.50 -2.23 41.86
CA VAL A 623 -17.44 -1.72 42.75
C VAL A 623 -18.11 -1.02 43.92
N PRO A 624 -18.01 -1.57 45.14
CA PRO A 624 -18.44 -0.87 46.34
C PRO A 624 -17.44 0.25 46.65
N LEU A 625 -17.94 1.46 46.85
CA LEU A 625 -17.17 2.64 47.22
C LEU A 625 -17.53 3.04 48.65
N THR A 626 -16.52 3.22 49.49
CA THR A 626 -16.69 3.60 50.90
C THR A 626 -15.85 4.84 51.24
N GLY A 627 -16.47 5.85 51.84
CA GLY A 627 -15.77 6.89 52.61
C GLY A 627 -14.71 7.69 51.85
N LEU A 628 -15.06 8.30 50.71
CA LEU A 628 -14.12 9.09 49.93
C LEU A 628 -14.19 10.58 50.28
N GLY A 629 -13.26 11.06 51.12
CA GLY A 629 -12.88 12.48 51.21
C GLY A 629 -12.15 13.01 49.95
N LYS A 630 -12.46 12.43 48.78
CA LYS A 630 -11.78 12.58 47.49
C LYS A 630 -12.79 12.81 46.35
N GLU A 631 -13.93 13.44 46.65
CA GLU A 631 -14.94 13.84 45.64
C GLU A 631 -14.27 14.58 44.45
N GLN A 632 -13.33 15.47 44.77
CA GLN A 632 -12.61 16.26 43.79
C GLN A 632 -11.68 15.40 42.91
N GLU A 633 -11.14 14.29 43.43
CA GLU A 633 -10.27 13.37 42.69
C GLU A 633 -11.08 12.47 41.74
N LEU A 634 -12.23 11.96 42.19
CA LEU A 634 -13.18 11.22 41.32
C LEU A 634 -13.71 12.11 40.19
N ARG A 635 -14.16 13.33 40.50
CA ARG A 635 -14.59 14.31 39.49
C ARG A 635 -13.47 14.74 38.54
N SER A 636 -12.21 14.72 38.97
CA SER A 636 -11.06 15.07 38.11
C SER A 636 -10.72 14.00 37.06
N VAL A 637 -11.17 12.77 37.28
CA VAL A 637 -10.84 11.61 36.44
C VAL A 637 -12.02 11.19 35.57
N LEU A 638 -13.24 11.47 36.01
CA LEU A 638 -14.46 11.18 35.27
C LEU A 638 -14.81 12.33 34.32
N THR A 639 -15.19 12.01 33.10
CA THR A 639 -15.68 12.94 32.09
C THR A 639 -17.01 12.44 31.55
N SER A 640 -17.94 13.35 31.24
CA SER A 640 -19.15 13.00 30.51
C SER A 640 -19.56 14.13 29.57
N LEU A 641 -20.37 13.77 28.56
CA LEU A 641 -21.07 14.76 27.74
C LEU A 641 -22.40 15.13 28.41
N PRO A 642 -22.97 16.33 28.14
CA PRO A 642 -24.24 16.77 28.72
C PRO A 642 -25.43 15.82 28.49
N GLN A 643 -25.36 14.98 27.45
CA GLN A 643 -26.37 14.00 27.07
C GLN A 643 -25.89 12.54 27.21
N SER A 644 -24.67 12.31 27.75
CA SER A 644 -24.15 10.95 27.89
C SER A 644 -24.86 10.21 29.02
N VAL A 645 -25.17 8.95 28.77
CA VAL A 645 -25.75 7.99 29.73
C VAL A 645 -24.69 7.34 30.62
N SER A 646 -23.42 7.75 30.52
CA SER A 646 -22.30 7.16 31.25
C SER A 646 -21.28 8.22 31.72
N LEU A 647 -20.51 7.90 32.76
CA LEU A 647 -19.31 8.67 33.13
C LEU A 647 -18.07 7.88 32.73
N TYR A 648 -17.20 8.48 31.91
CA TYR A 648 -15.99 7.86 31.40
C TYR A 648 -14.76 8.16 32.27
N ALA A 649 -14.03 7.13 32.69
CA ALA A 649 -12.79 7.25 33.45
C ALA A 649 -11.58 7.49 32.53
N THR A 650 -11.09 8.72 32.53
CA THR A 650 -9.93 9.15 31.71
C THR A 650 -8.59 8.62 32.23
N LYS A 651 -8.52 8.23 33.51
CA LYS A 651 -7.32 7.73 34.21
C LYS A 651 -7.73 6.69 35.27
N SER A 652 -6.78 5.89 35.73
CA SER A 652 -6.96 5.06 36.92
C SER A 652 -6.78 5.91 38.19
N ILE A 653 -7.56 5.64 39.24
CA ILE A 653 -7.51 6.41 40.49
C ILE A 653 -6.69 5.65 41.54
N SER A 654 -5.52 6.18 41.91
CA SER A 654 -4.71 5.63 43.00
C SER A 654 -5.43 5.83 44.34
N GLY A 655 -5.98 4.74 44.89
CA GLY A 655 -6.67 4.74 46.19
C GLY A 655 -8.16 4.36 46.15
N VAL A 656 -8.74 4.18 44.95
CA VAL A 656 -10.08 3.60 44.78
C VAL A 656 -9.94 2.25 44.06
N PRO A 657 -9.79 1.13 44.78
CA PRO A 657 -9.64 -0.18 44.15
C PRO A 657 -10.93 -0.55 43.41
N GLY A 658 -10.87 -0.57 42.06
CA GLY A 658 -11.96 -1.09 41.22
C GLY A 658 -12.22 -0.31 39.94
N ILE A 659 -12.04 1.02 39.94
CA ILE A 659 -12.22 1.89 38.76
C ILE A 659 -10.89 2.08 38.02
N ARG A 660 -10.87 1.76 36.73
CA ARG A 660 -9.71 1.79 35.84
C ARG A 660 -9.91 2.80 34.71
N ARG A 661 -8.81 3.21 34.09
CA ARG A 661 -8.85 3.93 32.80
C ARG A 661 -9.68 3.11 31.80
N HIS A 662 -10.52 3.79 31.01
CA HIS A 662 -11.50 3.21 30.07
C HIS A 662 -12.76 2.61 30.69
N ASP A 663 -12.88 2.56 32.02
CA ASP A 663 -14.15 2.16 32.63
C ASP A 663 -15.23 3.21 32.39
N ARG A 664 -16.45 2.73 32.19
CA ARG A 664 -17.65 3.58 32.12
C ARG A 664 -18.56 3.26 33.29
N ILE A 665 -18.85 4.27 34.10
CA ILE A 665 -19.89 4.18 35.13
C ILE A 665 -21.24 4.27 34.43
N MET A 666 -22.07 3.26 34.63
CA MET A 666 -23.40 3.15 34.02
C MET A 666 -24.52 3.25 35.06
N ALA A 667 -24.23 2.99 36.34
CA ALA A 667 -25.19 3.18 37.42
C ALA A 667 -24.50 3.50 38.75
N VAL A 668 -25.19 4.27 39.59
CA VAL A 668 -24.82 4.53 41.00
C VAL A 668 -25.99 4.09 41.87
N ASP A 669 -25.77 3.14 42.79
CA ASP A 669 -26.83 2.46 43.56
C ASP A 669 -27.99 1.95 42.70
N GLY A 670 -27.69 1.47 41.49
CA GLY A 670 -28.68 1.00 40.53
C GLY A 670 -29.42 2.10 39.75
N SER A 671 -29.15 3.39 40.01
CA SER A 671 -29.74 4.52 39.26
C SER A 671 -28.96 4.79 37.97
N THR A 672 -29.63 4.81 36.82
CA THR A 672 -29.05 4.91 35.46
C THR A 672 -29.38 6.23 34.72
N GLY A 673 -29.86 7.24 35.45
CA GLY A 673 -30.29 8.55 34.93
C GLY A 673 -29.14 9.57 34.78
N ASN A 674 -29.31 10.79 35.30
CA ASN A 674 -28.22 11.76 35.35
C ASN A 674 -27.16 11.31 36.38
N LEU A 675 -26.16 10.57 35.87
CA LEU A 675 -25.12 9.96 36.69
C LEU A 675 -24.21 10.97 37.38
N GLN A 676 -24.08 12.20 36.85
CA GLN A 676 -23.34 13.25 37.57
C GLN A 676 -24.05 13.63 38.87
N ASN A 677 -25.37 13.80 38.81
CA ASN A 677 -26.17 14.11 39.99
C ASN A 677 -26.22 12.92 40.94
N ALA A 678 -26.50 11.72 40.43
CA ALA A 678 -26.58 10.51 41.25
C ALA A 678 -25.24 10.21 41.97
N LEU A 679 -24.11 10.40 41.28
CA LEU A 679 -22.79 10.28 41.91
C LEU A 679 -22.54 11.39 42.93
N GLY A 680 -22.95 12.63 42.64
CA GLY A 680 -22.86 13.75 43.57
C GLY A 680 -23.64 13.51 44.86
N ASP A 681 -24.90 13.07 44.74
CA ASP A 681 -25.78 12.77 45.87
C ASP A 681 -25.26 11.58 46.69
N ALA A 682 -24.74 10.54 46.02
CA ALA A 682 -24.10 9.40 46.68
C ALA A 682 -22.85 9.81 47.46
N LEU A 683 -22.02 10.69 46.91
CA LEU A 683 -20.83 11.22 47.58
C LEU A 683 -21.19 12.09 48.80
N GLN A 684 -22.27 12.87 48.74
CA GLN A 684 -22.72 13.71 49.85
C GLN A 684 -23.26 12.90 51.04
N ARG A 685 -23.88 11.74 50.79
CA ARG A 685 -24.43 10.87 51.84
C ARG A 685 -23.38 10.32 52.80
N CYS A 686 -22.10 10.28 52.39
CA CYS A 686 -20.99 9.77 53.21
C CYS A 686 -21.19 8.31 53.71
N GLU A 687 -22.08 7.55 53.07
CA GLU A 687 -22.34 6.13 53.29
C GLU A 687 -21.68 5.29 52.17
N PRO A 688 -21.47 3.98 52.37
CA PRO A 688 -21.09 3.07 51.30
C PRO A 688 -22.12 3.07 50.17
N PHE A 689 -21.66 3.20 48.92
CA PHE A 689 -22.52 3.13 47.74
C PHE A 689 -21.87 2.27 46.64
N GLU A 690 -22.67 1.68 45.76
CA GLU A 690 -22.19 0.80 44.71
C GLU A 690 -22.18 1.52 43.35
N VAL A 691 -21.13 1.28 42.57
CA VAL A 691 -21.06 1.72 41.18
C VAL A 691 -21.02 0.53 40.24
N SER A 692 -21.88 0.53 39.23
CA SER A 692 -21.86 -0.45 38.14
C SER A 692 -21.03 0.10 36.98
N LEU A 693 -19.99 -0.65 36.63
CA LEU A 693 -19.04 -0.32 35.57
C LEU A 693 -19.25 -1.23 34.37
N ALA A 694 -19.30 -0.63 33.17
CA ALA A 694 -19.09 -1.32 31.92
C ALA A 694 -17.63 -1.14 31.51
N ARG A 695 -16.91 -2.25 31.36
CA ARG A 695 -15.52 -2.27 30.95
C ARG A 695 -15.41 -2.79 29.51
N PRO A 696 -14.71 -2.07 28.60
CA PRO A 696 -14.31 -2.65 27.33
C PRO A 696 -13.32 -3.78 27.61
N GLY A 697 -13.40 -4.89 26.87
CA GLY A 697 -12.49 -6.03 27.04
C GLY A 697 -11.08 -5.75 26.50
N VAL A 698 -10.55 -4.56 26.78
CA VAL A 698 -9.21 -4.06 26.44
C VAL A 698 -8.43 -3.88 27.77
N PRO A 699 -7.65 -4.86 28.23
CA PRO A 699 -6.68 -4.75 29.28
C PRO A 699 -5.44 -3.94 28.91
N GLU A 700 -4.68 -3.79 29.99
CA GLU A 700 -3.94 -2.60 30.35
C GLU A 700 -2.69 -2.44 29.49
N GLU A 701 -2.37 -1.19 29.12
CA GLU A 701 -0.98 -0.85 28.79
C GLU A 701 -0.12 -1.14 30.04
N PRO A 702 0.98 -1.92 29.94
CA PRO A 702 1.90 -2.13 31.05
C PRO A 702 2.66 -0.87 31.45
#